data_AF-A0AAW2LB73-F1
#
_entry.id   AF-A0AAW2LB73-F1
#
_cell.length_a   1.000
_cell.length_b   1.000
_cell.length_c   1.000
_cell.angle_alpha   90.00
_cell.angle_beta   90.00
_cell.angle_gamma   90.00
#
_symmetry.space_group_name_H-M   'P 1'
#
loop_
_entity.id
_entity.type
_entity.pdbx_description
1 polymer ?
#
loop_
_entity_poly.entity_id
_entity_poly.type
_entity_poly.pdbx_seq_one_letter_code
_entity_poly.pdbx_strand_id
1 'polypeptide(L)'
;MGPRGAGVRCMAVAAEAESKKKGGYEIETLTNWLLKQEQAGTIDAELTIVISSISMACKQIASLVQRASISNLTGIQGAVNVQGEDQKKLDVVSNEVFSNCLRSSGRTGIIASEEEDVPVAVEESYSGNYIVVFDPLDGSSNIDAAVSTGSIFGIYSPNDECLTDIGDDAELGNVEQRCVVNVCQPGNNLLAAGYCMYSSSVIFVITLGKGVFTFTLDPMFGEFVLTQENVQIPKAGKIYAFNEGNYQLWDDKLKKYIDDLKDPGPTGKPYSARYIGSLVGDFHRTLLYGGIYGYPRDKKSKNGKLRLLYECAPMSFIVEQAGGKGSDGHHRILDIQPTELVHFGLRFSDASYGCRPKLGLFLQEFGEDSNFESQLALYGDAKVADDGMSVQLAGSGVSTNGTGRIIYKKPMNLVEGNSRNMVSFSNYFVFSMSGEYGDSLAFIMLPFGFPLNVLDSGSMGTLRVRKMKVLVVEFETFKDEKYGDLSGNNVGVDGDSLVSVKVSNVSSMNLELNGGEKLQAWIDYEASSRRFEVRLNEFGGNRPVDPVLSYPIDLSNMWKEGAVTVGLSSSSGNSSLQKFYLYSWSFRTRSVPHWMHSKPMDLDPHNKYMEKGEELKVIPKRSVCASRILAALIFGTGCGALGAFFVLFVWTILGKRRPVVPEAFTVQPKELKCNKFNVSVGKNMEDDKK
;
A
#
# COMPACT_ATOMS: atom_id res chain seq x y z
N MET A 1 -11.11 6.47 -62.92
CA MET A 1 -11.92 5.35 -62.38
C MET A 1 -11.16 4.78 -61.19
N GLY A 2 -11.66 5.01 -59.98
CA GLY A 2 -10.95 4.70 -58.74
C GLY A 2 -11.07 3.23 -58.30
N PRO A 3 -10.15 2.76 -57.43
CA PRO A 3 -10.28 1.45 -56.81
C PRO A 3 -11.20 1.54 -55.58
N ARG A 4 -12.13 0.58 -55.47
CA ARG A 4 -13.10 0.46 -54.37
C ARG A 4 -12.41 0.02 -53.08
N GLY A 5 -12.67 0.75 -52.00
CA GLY A 5 -12.18 0.44 -50.66
C GLY A 5 -12.87 -0.79 -50.06
N ALA A 6 -12.07 -1.67 -49.47
CA ALA A 6 -12.51 -2.70 -48.54
C ALA A 6 -12.15 -2.23 -47.12
N GLY A 7 -13.13 -1.66 -46.42
CA GLY A 7 -13.01 -1.33 -45.01
C GLY A 7 -13.12 -2.60 -44.18
N VAL A 8 -12.04 -2.98 -43.51
CA VAL A 8 -12.08 -4.01 -42.45
C VAL A 8 -12.45 -3.31 -41.15
N ARG A 9 -13.70 -3.51 -40.71
CA ARG A 9 -14.19 -3.10 -39.38
C ARG A 9 -13.44 -3.90 -38.31
N CYS A 10 -12.63 -3.22 -37.49
CA CYS A 10 -12.21 -3.75 -36.20
C CYS A 10 -13.44 -3.80 -35.27
N MET A 11 -13.95 -4.99 -34.98
CA MET A 11 -14.85 -5.20 -33.85
C MET A 11 -14.01 -5.15 -32.58
N ALA A 12 -14.08 -4.01 -31.88
CA ALA A 12 -13.68 -3.94 -30.49
C ALA A 12 -14.65 -4.81 -29.69
N VAL A 13 -14.18 -5.95 -29.18
CA VAL A 13 -14.87 -6.64 -28.08
C VAL A 13 -14.50 -5.90 -26.81
N ALA A 14 -15.16 -4.77 -26.59
CA ALA A 14 -15.28 -4.21 -25.25
C ALA A 14 -16.18 -5.17 -24.47
N ALA A 15 -15.61 -5.88 -23.49
CA ALA A 15 -16.43 -6.41 -22.41
C ALA A 15 -16.90 -5.19 -21.60
N GLU A 16 -17.99 -4.57 -22.06
CA GLU A 16 -18.79 -3.69 -21.22
C GLU A 16 -19.26 -4.55 -20.05
N ALA A 17 -18.79 -4.21 -18.84
CA ALA A 17 -19.47 -4.63 -17.64
C ALA A 17 -20.86 -3.97 -17.67
N GLU A 18 -21.85 -4.70 -18.18
CA GLU A 18 -23.24 -4.30 -18.08
C GLU A 18 -23.59 -4.12 -16.60
N SER A 19 -23.65 -2.86 -16.16
CA SER A 19 -24.41 -2.50 -14.97
C SER A 19 -25.87 -2.79 -15.28
N LYS A 20 -26.32 -4.01 -14.95
CA LYS A 20 -27.75 -4.29 -14.83
C LYS A 20 -28.30 -3.35 -13.77
N LYS A 21 -28.99 -2.29 -14.20
CA LYS A 21 -29.93 -1.57 -13.35
C LYS A 21 -30.98 -2.61 -12.92
N LYS A 22 -30.87 -3.15 -11.70
CA LYS A 22 -31.93 -3.94 -11.05
C LYS A 22 -33.16 -3.04 -10.97
N GLY A 23 -34.07 -3.20 -11.93
CA GLY A 23 -35.40 -2.60 -11.90
C GLY A 23 -36.28 -3.47 -11.01
N GLY A 24 -36.56 -3.00 -9.79
CA GLY A 24 -37.44 -3.67 -8.85
C GLY A 24 -36.97 -3.45 -7.41
N TYR A 25 -37.91 -3.14 -6.51
CA TYR A 25 -37.70 -3.06 -5.06
C TYR A 25 -37.51 -4.49 -4.51
N GLU A 26 -36.47 -5.20 -4.96
CA GLU A 26 -36.22 -6.59 -4.58
C GLU A 26 -35.33 -6.62 -3.34
N ILE A 27 -35.95 -6.82 -2.19
CA ILE A 27 -35.27 -6.97 -0.90
C ILE A 27 -34.73 -8.40 -0.83
N GLU A 28 -33.42 -8.54 -0.78
CA GLU A 28 -32.75 -9.82 -0.57
C GLU A 28 -32.29 -9.93 0.88
N THR A 29 -32.85 -10.88 1.63
CA THR A 29 -32.44 -11.14 3.02
C THR A 29 -31.22 -12.06 3.07
N LEU A 30 -30.47 -12.03 4.17
CA LEU A 30 -29.34 -12.94 4.41
C LEU A 30 -29.77 -14.41 4.28
N THR A 31 -30.92 -14.79 4.83
CA THR A 31 -31.45 -16.15 4.73
C THR A 31 -31.67 -16.55 3.26
N ASN A 32 -32.34 -15.70 2.47
CA ASN A 32 -32.58 -15.99 1.05
C ASN A 32 -31.26 -16.03 0.26
N TRP A 33 -30.32 -15.14 0.58
CA TRP A 33 -29.01 -15.12 -0.05
C TRP A 33 -28.22 -16.40 0.24
N LEU A 34 -28.20 -16.88 1.49
CA LEU A 34 -27.55 -18.12 1.88
C LEU A 34 -28.16 -19.34 1.18
N LEU A 35 -29.49 -19.44 1.13
CA LEU A 35 -30.18 -20.52 0.42
C LEU A 35 -29.84 -20.52 -1.08
N LYS A 36 -29.65 -19.34 -1.70
CA LYS A 36 -29.17 -19.25 -3.09
C LYS A 36 -27.73 -19.74 -3.24
N GLN A 37 -26.84 -19.44 -2.27
CA GLN A 37 -25.47 -19.96 -2.29
C GLN A 37 -25.43 -21.48 -2.11
N GLU A 38 -26.32 -22.02 -1.28
CA GLU A 38 -26.51 -23.47 -1.08
C GLU A 38 -27.00 -24.14 -2.37
N GLN A 39 -28.06 -23.61 -3.00
CA GLN A 39 -28.59 -24.11 -4.27
C GLN A 39 -27.56 -24.05 -5.40
N ALA A 40 -26.67 -23.05 -5.38
CA ALA A 40 -25.56 -22.93 -6.32
C ALA A 40 -24.38 -23.88 -6.02
N GLY A 41 -24.43 -24.64 -4.92
CA GLY A 41 -23.36 -25.53 -4.48
C GLY A 41 -22.10 -24.80 -4.02
N THR A 42 -22.21 -23.52 -3.65
CA THR A 42 -21.07 -22.75 -3.12
C THR A 42 -20.81 -23.06 -1.65
N ILE A 43 -21.88 -23.33 -0.90
CA ILE A 43 -21.86 -23.81 0.48
C ILE A 43 -22.79 -25.00 0.60
N ASP A 44 -22.62 -25.81 1.63
CA ASP A 44 -23.54 -26.90 1.94
C ASP A 44 -24.64 -26.45 2.91
N ALA A 45 -25.59 -27.34 3.18
CA ALA A 45 -26.69 -27.08 4.09
C ALA A 45 -26.21 -26.88 5.54
N GLU A 46 -25.10 -27.53 5.92
CA GLU A 46 -24.55 -27.46 7.27
C GLU A 46 -23.94 -26.07 7.54
N LEU A 47 -23.09 -25.58 6.65
CA LEU A 47 -22.52 -24.23 6.72
C LEU A 47 -23.59 -23.14 6.63
N THR A 48 -24.66 -23.38 5.86
CA THR A 48 -25.83 -22.50 5.80
C THR A 48 -26.48 -22.32 7.18
N ILE A 49 -26.66 -23.42 7.92
CA ILE A 49 -27.20 -23.39 9.29
C ILE A 49 -26.22 -22.69 10.23
N VAL A 50 -24.92 -22.97 10.15
CA VAL A 50 -23.90 -22.33 10.99
C VAL A 50 -23.92 -20.81 10.83
N ILE A 51 -23.90 -20.31 9.59
CA ILE A 51 -23.92 -18.86 9.33
C ILE A 51 -25.26 -18.24 9.77
N SER A 52 -26.37 -18.95 9.59
CA SER A 52 -27.68 -18.51 10.07
C SER A 52 -27.69 -18.38 11.61
N SER A 53 -27.12 -19.35 12.34
CA SER A 53 -26.97 -19.30 13.79
C SER A 53 -26.08 -18.15 14.25
N ILE A 54 -24.97 -17.89 13.57
CA ILE A 54 -24.10 -16.72 13.84
C ILE A 54 -24.90 -15.43 13.65
N SER A 55 -25.67 -15.31 12.57
CA SER A 55 -26.48 -14.11 12.33
C SER A 55 -27.52 -13.88 13.44
N MET A 56 -28.11 -14.96 13.98
CA MET A 56 -29.04 -14.91 15.09
C MET A 56 -28.36 -14.46 16.39
N ALA A 57 -27.17 -14.98 16.69
CA ALA A 57 -26.35 -14.52 17.82
C ALA A 57 -26.07 -13.01 17.70
N CYS A 58 -25.65 -12.55 16.52
CA CYS A 58 -25.41 -11.13 16.26
C CYS A 58 -26.66 -10.26 16.46
N LYS A 59 -27.86 -10.72 16.08
CA LYS A 59 -29.13 -10.00 16.33
C LYS A 59 -29.40 -9.87 17.85
N GLN A 60 -29.16 -10.93 18.61
CA GLN A 60 -29.33 -10.91 20.07
C GLN A 60 -28.31 -9.98 20.75
N ILE A 61 -27.03 -10.10 20.40
CA ILE A 61 -25.96 -9.24 20.93
C ILE A 61 -26.23 -7.77 20.58
N ALA A 62 -26.68 -7.47 19.36
CA ALA A 62 -27.07 -6.12 18.97
C ALA A 62 -28.14 -5.53 19.91
N SER A 63 -29.16 -6.32 20.27
CA SER A 63 -30.17 -5.90 21.24
C SER A 63 -29.60 -5.71 22.65
N LEU A 64 -28.62 -6.51 23.06
CA LEU A 64 -27.97 -6.38 24.37
C LEU A 64 -27.11 -5.12 24.44
N VAL A 65 -26.29 -4.86 23.41
CA VAL A 65 -25.45 -3.66 23.29
C VAL A 65 -26.30 -2.40 23.34
N GLN A 66 -27.39 -2.34 22.57
CA GLN A 66 -28.31 -1.17 22.55
C GLN A 66 -29.00 -0.91 23.89
N ARG A 67 -29.15 -1.94 24.73
CA ARG A 67 -29.85 -1.87 26.03
C ARG A 67 -28.90 -2.03 27.21
N ALA A 68 -27.59 -1.98 27.01
CA ALA A 68 -26.60 -2.30 28.02
C ALA A 68 -26.73 -1.39 29.26
N SER A 69 -26.88 -0.08 29.05
CA SER A 69 -27.07 0.90 30.13
C SER A 69 -28.41 0.78 30.86
N ILE A 70 -29.45 0.25 30.18
CA ILE A 70 -30.78 0.03 30.78
C ILE A 70 -30.76 -1.23 31.64
N SER A 71 -30.04 -2.24 31.18
CA SER A 71 -30.00 -3.58 31.80
C SER A 71 -28.87 -3.71 32.83
N ASN A 72 -28.13 -2.62 33.11
CA ASN A 72 -26.95 -2.60 33.98
C ASN A 72 -25.88 -3.65 33.62
N LEU A 73 -25.74 -3.93 32.31
CA LEU A 73 -24.67 -4.77 31.77
C LEU A 73 -23.38 -3.99 31.53
N THR A 74 -23.38 -2.68 31.81
CA THR A 74 -22.19 -1.82 31.85
C THR A 74 -21.39 -2.03 33.14
N GLY A 75 -20.07 -2.00 33.04
CA GLY A 75 -19.15 -2.19 34.16
C GLY A 75 -18.47 -3.56 34.25
N ILE A 76 -17.53 -3.65 35.20
CA ILE A 76 -16.61 -4.78 35.37
C ILE A 76 -17.34 -5.95 36.06
N GLN A 77 -17.07 -7.19 35.64
CA GLN A 77 -17.63 -8.40 36.26
C GLN A 77 -16.82 -8.86 37.48
N GLY A 78 -15.61 -8.34 37.64
CA GLY A 78 -14.70 -8.60 38.77
C GLY A 78 -13.71 -9.74 38.52
N ALA A 79 -13.77 -10.36 37.33
CA ALA A 79 -12.80 -11.35 36.85
C ALA A 79 -11.84 -10.70 35.86
N VAL A 80 -10.59 -11.16 35.87
CA VAL A 80 -9.59 -10.84 34.86
C VAL A 80 -9.59 -11.98 33.86
N ASN A 81 -9.73 -11.68 32.57
CA ASN A 81 -9.73 -12.71 31.53
C ASN A 81 -8.32 -13.32 31.37
N VAL A 82 -8.23 -14.34 30.53
CA VAL A 82 -7.03 -15.16 30.28
C VAL A 82 -5.86 -14.34 29.69
N GLN A 83 -6.14 -13.10 29.31
CA GLN A 83 -5.23 -12.16 28.66
C GLN A 83 -4.86 -10.99 29.57
N GLY A 84 -5.32 -10.99 30.82
CA GLY A 84 -4.98 -9.96 31.80
C GLY A 84 -5.83 -8.69 31.69
N GLU A 85 -6.98 -8.73 30.99
CA GLU A 85 -7.92 -7.61 30.88
C GLU A 85 -9.10 -7.75 31.85
N ASP A 86 -9.62 -6.63 32.33
CA ASP A 86 -10.82 -6.61 33.17
C ASP A 86 -12.04 -7.02 32.34
N GLN A 87 -12.57 -8.22 32.59
CA GLN A 87 -13.70 -8.76 31.85
C GLN A 87 -14.97 -7.97 32.15
N LYS A 88 -15.68 -7.50 31.10
CA LYS A 88 -16.96 -6.83 31.27
C LYS A 88 -18.11 -7.83 31.26
N LYS A 89 -19.19 -7.47 31.93
CA LYS A 89 -20.39 -8.32 31.99
C LYS A 89 -20.97 -8.63 30.62
N LEU A 90 -20.87 -7.69 29.69
CA LEU A 90 -21.40 -7.87 28.34
C LEU A 90 -20.57 -8.88 27.53
N ASP A 91 -19.28 -9.04 27.83
CA ASP A 91 -18.39 -9.98 27.14
C ASP A 91 -18.83 -11.42 27.46
N VAL A 92 -19.05 -11.72 28.74
CA VAL A 92 -19.53 -13.03 29.20
C VAL A 92 -20.91 -13.37 28.61
N VAL A 93 -21.86 -12.43 28.66
CA VAL A 93 -23.21 -12.67 28.11
C VAL A 93 -23.15 -12.85 26.58
N SER A 94 -22.30 -12.08 25.89
CA SER A 94 -22.15 -12.20 24.43
C SER A 94 -21.54 -13.55 24.05
N ASN A 95 -20.55 -14.02 24.81
CA ASN A 95 -19.97 -15.34 24.66
C ASN A 95 -21.03 -16.45 24.85
N GLU A 96 -21.81 -16.40 25.93
CA GLU A 96 -22.89 -17.36 26.17
C GLU A 96 -23.92 -17.40 25.03
N VAL A 97 -24.33 -16.22 24.54
CA VAL A 97 -25.29 -16.12 23.42
C VAL A 97 -24.73 -16.77 22.15
N PHE A 98 -23.47 -16.48 21.82
CA PHE A 98 -22.82 -17.03 20.62
C PHE A 98 -22.67 -18.56 20.72
N SER A 99 -22.15 -19.05 21.85
CA SER A 99 -21.98 -20.47 22.14
C SER A 99 -23.31 -21.22 22.13
N ASN A 100 -24.38 -20.65 22.71
CA ASN A 100 -25.70 -21.29 22.71
C ASN A 100 -26.34 -21.33 21.31
N CYS A 101 -26.20 -20.27 20.51
CA CYS A 101 -26.71 -20.24 19.12
C CYS A 101 -25.98 -21.25 18.21
N LEU A 102 -24.67 -21.42 18.41
CA LEU A 102 -23.88 -22.41 17.69
C LEU A 102 -24.16 -23.84 18.19
N ARG A 103 -24.20 -24.07 19.50
CA ARG A 103 -24.50 -25.39 20.09
C ARG A 103 -25.88 -25.89 19.67
N SER A 104 -26.89 -25.03 19.69
CA SER A 104 -28.25 -25.37 19.22
C SER A 104 -28.33 -25.66 17.71
N SER A 105 -27.32 -25.28 16.92
CA SER A 105 -27.24 -25.67 15.51
C SER A 105 -26.97 -27.17 15.35
N GLY A 106 -26.22 -27.79 16.28
CA GLY A 106 -25.74 -29.17 16.19
C GLY A 106 -24.78 -29.43 15.02
N ARG A 107 -24.28 -28.38 14.36
CA ARG A 107 -23.50 -28.40 13.10
C ARG A 107 -22.08 -27.87 13.24
N THR A 108 -21.60 -27.69 14.47
CA THR A 108 -20.24 -27.20 14.76
C THR A 108 -19.49 -28.24 15.58
N GLY A 109 -18.35 -28.70 15.09
CA GLY A 109 -17.49 -29.65 15.80
C GLY A 109 -16.83 -29.02 17.03
N ILE A 110 -16.15 -27.90 16.80
CA ILE A 110 -15.43 -27.18 17.84
C ILE A 110 -15.82 -25.71 17.81
N ILE A 111 -16.04 -25.16 19.00
CA ILE A 111 -16.30 -23.74 19.22
C ILE A 111 -15.11 -23.17 20.01
N ALA A 112 -14.40 -22.22 19.43
CA ALA A 112 -13.30 -21.53 20.09
C ALA A 112 -13.65 -20.06 20.27
N SER A 113 -13.80 -19.65 21.52
CA SER A 113 -14.02 -18.26 21.90
C SER A 113 -12.72 -17.61 22.35
N GLU A 114 -12.60 -16.33 22.08
CA GLU A 114 -11.53 -15.51 22.63
C GLU A 114 -11.59 -15.41 24.17
N GLU A 115 -12.80 -15.45 24.75
CA GLU A 115 -13.06 -15.26 26.18
C GLU A 115 -12.83 -16.52 27.05
N GLU A 116 -12.53 -17.67 26.42
CA GLU A 116 -12.39 -18.96 27.10
C GLU A 116 -10.98 -19.53 26.92
N ASP A 117 -10.39 -20.05 28.01
CA ASP A 117 -9.06 -20.70 28.01
C ASP A 117 -9.03 -21.97 27.15
N VAL A 118 -10.08 -22.77 27.28
CA VAL A 118 -10.21 -24.08 26.66
C VAL A 118 -11.28 -24.00 25.59
N PRO A 119 -10.97 -24.32 24.33
CA PRO A 119 -11.99 -24.38 23.30
C PRO A 119 -13.04 -25.42 23.68
N VAL A 120 -14.30 -25.04 23.57
CA VAL A 120 -15.41 -25.91 23.93
C VAL A 120 -15.69 -26.84 22.75
N ALA A 121 -15.30 -28.10 22.90
CA ALA A 121 -15.84 -29.16 22.06
C ALA A 121 -17.36 -29.17 22.21
N VAL A 122 -18.09 -29.16 21.10
CA VAL A 122 -19.53 -29.34 21.14
C VAL A 122 -19.75 -30.84 21.22
N GLU A 123 -19.89 -31.35 22.46
CA GLU A 123 -20.45 -32.67 22.67
C GLU A 123 -21.77 -32.74 21.89
N GLU A 124 -21.82 -33.64 20.90
CA GLU A 124 -22.95 -33.88 19.98
C GLU A 124 -23.14 -32.89 18.81
N SER A 125 -22.10 -32.63 18.02
CA SER A 125 -22.36 -32.29 16.61
C SER A 125 -22.57 -33.56 15.78
N TYR A 126 -23.68 -33.64 15.04
CA TYR A 126 -24.03 -34.81 14.23
C TYR A 126 -23.06 -35.05 13.06
N SER A 127 -22.22 -34.07 12.74
CA SER A 127 -21.40 -34.06 11.52
C SER A 127 -19.97 -33.52 11.70
N GLY A 128 -19.63 -32.83 12.80
CA GLY A 128 -18.24 -32.44 13.13
C GLY A 128 -17.46 -31.66 12.06
N ASN A 129 -18.11 -31.16 11.00
CA ASN A 129 -17.45 -30.74 9.76
C ASN A 129 -16.91 -29.30 9.78
N TYR A 130 -17.17 -28.53 10.83
CA TYR A 130 -16.77 -27.13 10.91
C TYR A 130 -16.27 -26.74 12.29
N ILE A 131 -15.21 -25.93 12.31
CA ILE A 131 -14.72 -25.26 13.51
C ILE A 131 -15.06 -23.78 13.40
N VAL A 132 -15.72 -23.23 14.41
CA VAL A 132 -16.06 -21.81 14.47
C VAL A 132 -15.22 -21.15 15.54
N VAL A 133 -14.43 -20.18 15.11
CA VAL A 133 -13.62 -19.33 15.97
C VAL A 133 -14.26 -17.95 16.01
N PHE A 134 -14.47 -17.37 17.19
CA PHE A 134 -15.09 -16.06 17.29
C PHE A 134 -14.53 -15.20 18.43
N ASP A 135 -14.58 -13.88 18.21
CA ASP A 135 -14.50 -12.86 19.25
C ASP A 135 -15.92 -12.33 19.47
N PRO A 136 -16.52 -12.58 20.66
CA PRO A 136 -17.91 -12.21 20.89
C PRO A 136 -18.10 -10.69 20.88
N LEU A 137 -17.12 -9.92 21.32
CA LEU A 137 -17.27 -8.47 21.48
C LEU A 137 -15.93 -7.70 21.49
N ASP A 138 -15.45 -7.31 20.31
CA ASP A 138 -14.33 -6.40 20.14
C ASP A 138 -14.63 -5.02 20.73
N GLY A 139 -13.66 -4.45 21.43
CA GLY A 139 -13.71 -3.07 21.90
C GLY A 139 -14.69 -2.88 23.06
N SER A 140 -14.93 -3.91 23.87
CA SER A 140 -15.83 -3.86 25.03
C SER A 140 -15.49 -2.71 26.00
N SER A 141 -14.21 -2.36 26.10
CA SER A 141 -13.71 -1.17 26.81
C SER A 141 -14.48 0.13 26.47
N ASN A 142 -14.99 0.25 25.23
CA ASN A 142 -15.68 1.44 24.73
C ASN A 142 -17.20 1.46 24.96
N ILE A 143 -17.80 0.36 25.44
CA ILE A 143 -19.26 0.25 25.63
C ILE A 143 -19.80 1.36 26.55
N ASP A 144 -19.09 1.65 27.64
CA ASP A 144 -19.52 2.65 28.63
C ASP A 144 -19.53 4.08 28.05
N ALA A 145 -18.79 4.30 26.96
CA ALA A 145 -18.74 5.56 26.22
C ALA A 145 -19.72 5.60 25.04
N ALA A 146 -20.55 4.57 24.87
CA ALA A 146 -21.51 4.42 23.77
C ALA A 146 -20.89 4.52 22.37
N VAL A 147 -19.64 4.09 22.23
CA VAL A 147 -18.92 4.03 20.94
C VAL A 147 -19.14 2.64 20.32
N SER A 148 -18.94 2.53 19.00
CA SER A 148 -19.13 1.27 18.28
C SER A 148 -18.26 0.13 18.81
N THR A 149 -18.82 -1.08 18.74
CA THR A 149 -18.20 -2.37 19.06
C THR A 149 -18.62 -3.39 17.98
N GLY A 150 -18.18 -4.65 18.04
CA GLY A 150 -18.60 -5.66 17.09
C GLY A 150 -18.18 -7.08 17.47
N SER A 151 -18.79 -8.08 16.84
CA SER A 151 -18.35 -9.48 16.94
C SER A 151 -17.57 -9.87 15.69
N ILE A 152 -16.58 -10.75 15.82
CA ILE A 152 -15.73 -11.23 14.72
C ILE A 152 -15.81 -12.76 14.68
N PHE A 153 -15.83 -13.35 13.49
CA PHE A 153 -15.83 -14.82 13.36
C PHE A 153 -15.06 -15.32 12.13
N GLY A 154 -14.50 -16.51 12.26
CA GLY A 154 -13.91 -17.31 11.20
C GLY A 154 -14.41 -18.76 11.27
N ILE A 155 -14.66 -19.37 10.11
CA ILE A 155 -15.17 -20.73 9.99
C ILE A 155 -14.15 -21.56 9.21
N TYR A 156 -13.64 -22.61 9.82
CA TYR A 156 -12.60 -23.47 9.28
C TYR A 156 -13.14 -24.87 8.96
N SER A 157 -12.57 -25.49 7.93
CA SER A 157 -12.71 -26.93 7.73
C SER A 157 -11.74 -27.67 8.65
N PRO A 158 -12.18 -28.68 9.41
CA PRO A 158 -11.27 -29.51 10.17
C PRO A 158 -10.37 -30.32 9.21
N ASN A 159 -9.14 -30.59 9.65
CA ASN A 159 -8.27 -31.61 9.06
C ASN A 159 -8.35 -32.85 9.96
N ASP A 160 -8.19 -34.05 9.38
CA ASP A 160 -8.37 -35.35 10.07
C ASP A 160 -7.49 -35.54 11.34
N GLU A 161 -6.45 -34.73 11.53
CA GLU A 161 -5.46 -34.86 12.61
C GLU A 161 -5.93 -34.41 14.01
N CYS A 162 -7.09 -33.75 14.16
CA CYS A 162 -7.60 -33.36 15.50
C CYS A 162 -8.36 -34.49 16.23
N LEU A 163 -8.89 -35.47 15.49
CA LEU A 163 -9.87 -36.43 16.03
C LEU A 163 -9.24 -37.79 16.41
N THR A 164 -7.95 -37.99 16.17
CA THR A 164 -7.24 -39.25 16.47
C THR A 164 -6.20 -39.03 17.57
N ASP A 165 -6.37 -39.75 18.69
CA ASP A 165 -5.52 -39.83 19.89
C ASP A 165 -5.95 -39.02 21.13
N ILE A 166 -7.25 -39.08 21.48
CA ILE A 166 -7.67 -38.88 22.87
C ILE A 166 -7.45 -40.21 23.61
N GLY A 167 -6.24 -40.41 24.15
CA GLY A 167 -6.01 -41.41 25.18
C GLY A 167 -6.50 -40.89 26.54
N ASP A 168 -7.08 -41.77 27.35
CA ASP A 168 -7.83 -41.48 28.59
C ASP A 168 -7.07 -40.74 29.73
N ASP A 169 -5.81 -40.32 29.55
CA ASP A 169 -4.91 -39.88 30.63
C ASP A 169 -4.20 -38.52 30.41
N ALA A 170 -4.59 -37.69 29.44
CA ALA A 170 -4.06 -36.32 29.29
C ALA A 170 -5.09 -35.26 29.75
N GLU A 171 -4.63 -34.21 30.47
CA GLU A 171 -5.48 -33.07 30.84
C GLU A 171 -6.15 -32.46 29.60
N LEU A 172 -7.46 -32.72 29.42
CA LEU A 172 -8.23 -32.44 28.20
C LEU A 172 -7.97 -31.03 27.62
N GLY A 173 -7.91 -30.00 28.48
CA GLY A 173 -7.82 -28.61 28.04
C GLY A 173 -6.56 -28.26 27.24
N ASN A 174 -5.40 -28.85 27.56
CA ASN A 174 -4.15 -28.57 26.85
C ASN A 174 -4.08 -29.28 25.49
N VAL A 175 -4.81 -30.38 25.33
CA VAL A 175 -4.86 -31.17 24.09
C VAL A 175 -5.84 -30.53 23.10
N GLU A 176 -7.01 -30.09 23.57
CA GLU A 176 -8.04 -29.44 22.76
C GLU A 176 -7.57 -28.08 22.22
N GLN A 177 -6.87 -27.28 23.04
CA GLN A 177 -6.31 -25.99 22.60
C GLN A 177 -5.22 -26.17 21.52
N ARG A 178 -4.35 -27.17 21.65
CA ARG A 178 -3.36 -27.54 20.63
C ARG A 178 -4.04 -28.03 19.34
N CYS A 179 -5.12 -28.79 19.47
CA CYS A 179 -5.94 -29.25 18.36
C CYS A 179 -6.51 -28.06 17.57
N VAL A 180 -7.14 -27.08 18.22
CA VAL A 180 -7.66 -25.87 17.55
C VAL A 180 -6.57 -25.08 16.83
N VAL A 181 -5.42 -24.88 17.46
CA VAL A 181 -4.29 -24.14 16.87
C VAL A 181 -3.67 -24.87 15.68
N ASN A 182 -3.56 -26.20 15.75
CA ASN A 182 -3.00 -27.01 14.68
C ASN A 182 -3.94 -27.13 13.48
N VAL A 183 -5.25 -27.22 13.75
CA VAL A 183 -6.27 -27.37 12.71
C VAL A 183 -6.68 -26.05 12.11
N CYS A 184 -6.80 -24.97 12.87
CA CYS A 184 -7.20 -23.69 12.29
C CYS A 184 -5.99 -23.02 11.64
N GLN A 185 -5.79 -23.25 10.33
CA GLN A 185 -4.71 -22.71 9.52
C GLN A 185 -5.24 -21.59 8.62
N PRO A 186 -5.09 -20.30 9.00
CA PRO A 186 -5.70 -19.17 8.30
C PRO A 186 -5.43 -19.09 6.79
N GLY A 187 -4.24 -19.53 6.36
CA GLY A 187 -3.82 -19.50 4.96
C GLY A 187 -4.33 -20.66 4.11
N ASN A 188 -4.92 -21.69 4.72
CA ASN A 188 -5.21 -22.96 4.05
C ASN A 188 -6.70 -23.33 4.13
N ASN A 189 -7.27 -23.43 5.34
CA ASN A 189 -8.59 -24.02 5.56
C ASN A 189 -9.63 -23.07 6.18
N LEU A 190 -9.39 -21.77 6.15
CA LEU A 190 -10.41 -20.75 6.45
C LEU A 190 -11.40 -20.64 5.29
N LEU A 191 -12.62 -21.14 5.49
CA LEU A 191 -13.66 -21.23 4.46
C LEU A 191 -14.48 -19.94 4.34
N ALA A 192 -14.84 -19.37 5.48
CA ALA A 192 -15.64 -18.17 5.56
C ALA A 192 -15.19 -17.31 6.75
N ALA A 193 -15.32 -16.00 6.60
CA ALA A 193 -15.09 -15.08 7.71
C ALA A 193 -16.01 -13.87 7.63
N GLY A 194 -16.24 -13.24 8.76
CA GLY A 194 -17.08 -12.07 8.83
C GLY A 194 -16.98 -11.34 10.15
N TYR A 195 -17.72 -10.24 10.23
CA TYR A 195 -17.94 -9.51 11.47
C TYR A 195 -19.34 -8.90 11.47
N CYS A 196 -19.85 -8.62 12.67
CA CYS A 196 -21.05 -7.83 12.87
C CYS A 196 -20.70 -6.57 13.66
N MET A 197 -20.84 -5.41 13.03
CA MET A 197 -20.62 -4.11 13.67
C MET A 197 -21.89 -3.63 14.36
N TYR A 198 -21.79 -3.26 15.64
CA TYR A 198 -22.84 -2.65 16.43
C TYR A 198 -22.54 -1.16 16.60
N SER A 199 -23.22 -0.32 15.82
CA SER A 199 -23.04 1.14 15.82
C SER A 199 -24.40 1.83 15.66
N SER A 200 -24.40 3.04 15.09
CA SER A 200 -25.61 3.74 14.61
C SER A 200 -26.51 2.87 13.71
N SER A 201 -25.92 1.89 13.04
CA SER A 201 -26.60 0.79 12.35
C SER A 201 -25.90 -0.52 12.71
N VAL A 202 -26.61 -1.64 12.53
CA VAL A 202 -26.05 -2.98 12.73
C VAL A 202 -25.74 -3.57 11.37
N ILE A 203 -24.46 -3.85 11.13
CA ILE A 203 -23.94 -4.23 9.82
C ILE A 203 -23.26 -5.58 9.92
N PHE A 204 -23.76 -6.56 9.17
CA PHE A 204 -23.19 -7.90 9.07
C PHE A 204 -22.40 -8.01 7.76
N VAL A 205 -21.10 -8.21 7.84
CA VAL A 205 -20.21 -8.36 6.69
C VAL A 205 -19.68 -9.78 6.64
N ILE A 206 -19.74 -10.41 5.48
CA ILE A 206 -19.30 -11.80 5.30
C ILE A 206 -18.61 -12.03 3.96
N THR A 207 -17.66 -12.94 3.94
CA THR A 207 -17.11 -13.55 2.73
C THR A 207 -17.13 -15.07 2.83
N LEU A 208 -17.42 -15.73 1.71
CA LEU A 208 -17.35 -17.19 1.51
C LEU A 208 -16.16 -17.57 0.61
N GLY A 209 -15.12 -16.72 0.56
CA GLY A 209 -13.96 -16.88 -0.32
C GLY A 209 -14.16 -16.37 -1.76
N LYS A 210 -15.32 -15.81 -2.09
CA LYS A 210 -15.65 -15.22 -3.39
C LYS A 210 -16.30 -13.84 -3.23
N GLY A 211 -15.50 -12.84 -2.91
CA GLY A 211 -15.96 -11.47 -2.70
C GLY A 211 -16.55 -11.22 -1.31
N VAL A 212 -16.89 -9.96 -1.04
CA VAL A 212 -17.38 -9.49 0.26
C VAL A 212 -18.80 -8.95 0.12
N PHE A 213 -19.70 -9.36 1.01
CA PHE A 213 -21.11 -8.96 1.01
C PHE A 213 -21.47 -8.29 2.33
N THR A 214 -22.25 -7.22 2.24
CA THR A 214 -22.69 -6.43 3.39
C THR A 214 -24.20 -6.47 3.51
N PHE A 215 -24.66 -6.84 4.69
CA PHE A 215 -26.05 -6.86 5.08
C PHE A 215 -26.29 -5.86 6.21
N THR A 216 -27.41 -5.14 6.14
CA THR A 216 -27.82 -4.18 7.16
C THR A 216 -29.05 -4.73 7.86
N LEU A 217 -29.04 -4.74 9.20
CA LEU A 217 -30.20 -5.16 9.98
C LEU A 217 -31.30 -4.12 9.83
N ASP A 218 -32.46 -4.55 9.35
CA ASP A 218 -33.70 -3.77 9.46
C ASP A 218 -34.32 -4.02 10.84
N PRO A 219 -34.36 -3.02 11.74
CA PRO A 219 -34.91 -3.19 13.08
C PRO A 219 -36.44 -3.38 13.08
N MET A 220 -37.15 -3.05 11.99
CA MET A 220 -38.61 -3.20 11.92
C MET A 220 -39.03 -4.66 11.75
N PHE A 221 -38.29 -5.42 10.93
CA PHE A 221 -38.60 -6.82 10.63
C PHE A 221 -37.62 -7.80 11.28
N GLY A 222 -36.51 -7.30 11.84
CA GLY A 222 -35.50 -8.12 12.49
C GLY A 222 -34.66 -8.95 11.51
N GLU A 223 -34.54 -8.50 10.26
CA GLU A 223 -33.83 -9.23 9.20
C GLU A 223 -32.63 -8.48 8.64
N PHE A 224 -31.57 -9.23 8.34
CA PHE A 224 -30.39 -8.71 7.64
C PHE A 224 -30.72 -8.63 6.16
N VAL A 225 -30.68 -7.42 5.60
CA VAL A 225 -30.97 -7.14 4.20
C VAL A 225 -29.68 -6.82 3.45
N LEU A 226 -29.47 -7.43 2.29
CA LEU A 226 -28.31 -7.18 1.44
C LEU A 226 -28.32 -5.74 0.95
N THR A 227 -27.30 -4.97 1.31
CA THR A 227 -27.17 -3.56 0.95
C THR A 227 -25.99 -3.29 0.02
N GLN A 228 -24.95 -4.14 0.05
CA GLN A 228 -23.82 -4.03 -0.88
C GLN A 228 -23.32 -5.43 -1.29
N GLU A 229 -23.15 -5.60 -2.59
CA GLU A 229 -22.59 -6.81 -3.21
C GLU A 229 -21.14 -6.55 -3.64
N ASN A 230 -20.27 -7.56 -3.48
CA ASN A 230 -18.89 -7.54 -3.96
C ASN A 230 -18.12 -6.27 -3.56
N VAL A 231 -18.16 -5.92 -2.28
CA VAL A 231 -17.48 -4.74 -1.74
C VAL A 231 -16.00 -4.77 -2.13
N GLN A 232 -15.53 -3.67 -2.70
CA GLN A 232 -14.13 -3.47 -3.06
C GLN A 232 -13.59 -2.29 -2.28
N ILE A 233 -12.47 -2.49 -1.60
CA ILE A 233 -11.83 -1.40 -0.88
C ILE A 233 -11.16 -0.42 -1.87
N PRO A 234 -11.26 0.90 -1.66
CA PRO A 234 -10.54 1.87 -2.49
C PRO A 234 -9.01 1.63 -2.47
N LYS A 235 -8.39 1.64 -3.66
CA LYS A 235 -6.93 1.41 -3.81
C LYS A 235 -6.04 2.43 -3.11
N ALA A 236 -6.57 3.62 -2.83
CA ALA A 236 -5.89 4.67 -2.08
C ALA A 236 -6.91 5.45 -1.24
N GLY A 237 -6.53 5.82 -0.02
CA GLY A 237 -7.32 6.68 0.85
C GLY A 237 -6.40 7.52 1.74
N LYS A 238 -6.71 8.81 1.88
CA LYS A 238 -5.93 9.74 2.71
C LYS A 238 -6.38 9.70 4.18
N ILE A 239 -6.53 8.51 4.74
CA ILE A 239 -6.94 8.29 6.14
C ILE A 239 -5.95 7.33 6.79
N TYR A 240 -5.50 7.63 8.00
CA TYR A 240 -4.74 6.69 8.83
C TYR A 240 -5.38 6.55 10.21
N ALA A 241 -5.32 5.33 10.75
CA ALA A 241 -5.96 4.95 11.99
C ALA A 241 -4.98 4.20 12.90
N PHE A 242 -4.35 4.94 13.81
CA PHE A 242 -3.37 4.46 14.78
C PHE A 242 -3.59 5.16 16.11
N ASN A 243 -3.30 4.48 17.22
CA ASN A 243 -3.28 5.10 18.54
C ASN A 243 -1.98 5.90 18.74
N GLU A 244 -1.94 7.16 18.29
CA GLU A 244 -0.78 8.03 18.43
C GLU A 244 -0.38 8.35 19.88
N GLY A 245 -1.21 8.01 20.88
CA GLY A 245 -0.80 8.04 22.29
C GLY A 245 0.42 7.14 22.58
N ASN A 246 0.62 6.10 21.77
CA ASN A 246 1.76 5.19 21.87
C ASN A 246 2.98 5.62 21.03
N TYR A 247 2.97 6.80 20.41
CA TYR A 247 4.01 7.24 19.47
C TYR A 247 5.45 7.13 20.03
N GLN A 248 5.66 7.48 21.30
CA GLN A 248 6.96 7.39 21.97
C GLN A 248 7.43 5.94 22.25
N LEU A 249 6.51 4.98 22.17
CA LEU A 249 6.75 3.56 22.42
C LEU A 249 7.00 2.78 21.12
N TRP A 250 6.78 3.39 19.97
CA TRP A 250 6.99 2.76 18.66
C TRP A 250 8.46 2.76 18.23
N ASP A 251 8.75 1.93 17.22
CA ASP A 251 10.03 1.95 16.54
C ASP A 251 10.16 3.16 15.59
N ASP A 252 11.39 3.55 15.29
CA ASP A 252 11.65 4.80 14.57
C ASP A 252 11.18 4.75 13.11
N LYS A 253 11.07 3.54 12.53
CA LYS A 253 10.49 3.34 11.20
C LYS A 253 9.02 3.74 11.19
N LEU A 254 8.24 3.30 12.18
CA LEU A 254 6.84 3.64 12.26
C LEU A 254 6.63 5.12 12.62
N LYS A 255 7.44 5.68 13.52
CA LYS A 255 7.39 7.12 13.84
C LYS A 255 7.58 7.96 12.58
N LYS A 256 8.63 7.69 11.81
CA LYS A 256 8.90 8.38 10.55
C LYS A 256 7.74 8.25 9.56
N TYR A 257 7.18 7.05 9.42
CA TYR A 257 6.00 6.85 8.57
C TYR A 257 4.81 7.72 9.01
N ILE A 258 4.50 7.78 10.30
CA ILE A 258 3.40 8.61 10.83
C ILE A 258 3.69 10.10 10.65
N ASP A 259 4.94 10.54 10.78
CA ASP A 259 5.32 11.93 10.56
C ASP A 259 5.20 12.33 9.08
N ASP A 260 5.58 11.45 8.16
CA ASP A 260 5.43 11.66 6.72
C ASP A 260 3.95 11.81 6.31
N LEU A 261 3.02 11.13 6.99
CA LEU A 261 1.58 11.27 6.72
C LEU A 261 1.01 12.63 7.13
N LYS A 262 1.66 13.32 8.07
CA LYS A 262 1.28 14.65 8.57
C LYS A 262 1.81 15.77 7.66
N ASP A 263 2.73 15.48 6.76
CA ASP A 263 3.20 16.43 5.76
C ASP A 263 2.05 16.75 4.76
N PRO A 264 1.66 18.02 4.59
CA PRO A 264 0.65 18.42 3.61
C PRO A 264 1.02 18.14 2.14
N GLY A 265 2.31 17.92 1.87
CA GLY A 265 2.85 17.66 0.54
C GLY A 265 2.51 18.75 -0.48
N PRO A 266 2.62 18.46 -1.79
CA PRO A 266 2.37 19.43 -2.87
C PRO A 266 0.92 19.92 -2.93
N THR A 267 -0.02 19.10 -2.44
CA THR A 267 -1.45 19.42 -2.48
C THR A 267 -1.91 20.31 -1.32
N GLY A 268 -1.03 20.61 -0.37
CA GLY A 268 -1.36 21.44 0.81
C GLY A 268 -2.32 20.77 1.81
N LYS A 269 -2.54 19.46 1.71
CA LYS A 269 -3.52 18.71 2.52
C LYS A 269 -2.92 17.38 3.00
N PRO A 270 -2.68 17.22 4.31
CA PRO A 270 -2.12 15.99 4.88
C PRO A 270 -3.16 14.88 4.93
N TYR A 271 -2.76 13.69 5.39
CA TYR A 271 -3.69 12.61 5.68
C TYR A 271 -4.58 12.97 6.88
N SER A 272 -5.81 12.47 6.88
CA SER A 272 -6.73 12.61 8.01
C SER A 272 -6.53 11.48 9.03
N ALA A 273 -6.25 11.84 10.28
CA ALA A 273 -6.25 10.87 11.38
C ALA A 273 -7.69 10.50 11.78
N ARG A 274 -8.00 9.21 11.89
CA ARG A 274 -9.26 8.71 12.45
C ARG A 274 -8.97 7.46 13.27
N TYR A 275 -9.28 7.47 14.56
CA TYR A 275 -9.07 6.30 15.41
C TYR A 275 -10.24 6.22 16.39
N ILE A 276 -11.10 5.21 16.23
CA ILE A 276 -12.26 4.98 17.09
C ILE A 276 -11.83 4.23 18.35
N GLY A 277 -10.90 3.30 18.21
CA GLY A 277 -10.46 2.43 19.31
C GLY A 277 -11.27 1.13 19.44
N SER A 278 -12.12 0.82 18.45
CA SER A 278 -12.69 -0.51 18.21
C SER A 278 -12.14 -1.01 16.87
N LEU A 279 -11.56 -2.21 16.87
CA LEU A 279 -11.04 -2.84 15.66
C LEU A 279 -12.13 -2.93 14.59
N VAL A 280 -13.32 -3.42 14.93
CA VAL A 280 -14.42 -3.58 13.97
C VAL A 280 -14.85 -2.24 13.37
N GLY A 281 -15.01 -1.20 14.21
CA GLY A 281 -15.40 0.13 13.74
C GLY A 281 -14.34 0.78 12.84
N ASP A 282 -13.08 0.71 13.24
CA ASP A 282 -11.96 1.25 12.44
C ASP A 282 -11.75 0.45 11.14
N PHE A 283 -11.90 -0.88 11.18
CA PHE A 283 -11.83 -1.76 10.02
C PHE A 283 -12.94 -1.48 9.02
N HIS A 284 -14.19 -1.43 9.48
CA HIS A 284 -15.35 -1.20 8.61
C HIS A 284 -15.25 0.14 7.88
N ARG A 285 -14.86 1.21 8.59
CA ARG A 285 -14.59 2.51 7.96
C ARG A 285 -13.50 2.40 6.90
N THR A 286 -12.42 1.67 7.20
CA THR A 286 -11.31 1.49 6.27
C THR A 286 -11.76 0.71 5.03
N LEU A 287 -12.57 -0.34 5.20
CA LEU A 287 -13.13 -1.15 4.12
C LEU A 287 -13.93 -0.32 3.11
N LEU A 288 -14.71 0.65 3.59
CA LEU A 288 -15.56 1.48 2.74
C LEU A 288 -14.86 2.71 2.15
N TYR A 289 -14.03 3.39 2.93
CA TYR A 289 -13.44 4.68 2.54
C TYR A 289 -11.97 4.58 2.13
N GLY A 290 -11.35 3.41 2.27
CA GLY A 290 -9.92 3.22 2.11
C GLY A 290 -9.12 3.93 3.21
N GLY A 291 -7.80 3.90 3.08
CA GLY A 291 -6.86 4.37 4.10
C GLY A 291 -6.15 3.21 4.76
N ILE A 292 -5.50 3.46 5.91
CA ILE A 292 -4.70 2.49 6.63
C ILE A 292 -5.11 2.38 8.10
N TYR A 293 -5.22 1.15 8.62
CA TYR A 293 -5.39 0.88 10.05
C TYR A 293 -4.17 0.11 10.57
N GLY A 294 -3.68 0.45 11.76
CA GLY A 294 -2.60 -0.33 12.34
C GLY A 294 -2.65 -0.40 13.85
N TYR A 295 -2.37 -1.61 14.35
CA TYR A 295 -2.15 -1.90 15.76
C TYR A 295 -0.74 -2.46 15.96
N PRO A 296 0.30 -1.61 15.83
CA PRO A 296 1.68 -2.04 15.84
C PRO A 296 2.12 -2.54 17.21
N ARG A 297 3.19 -3.33 17.24
CA ARG A 297 3.96 -3.60 18.46
C ARG A 297 4.47 -2.31 19.09
N ASP A 298 4.65 -2.34 20.40
CA ASP A 298 5.28 -1.27 21.16
C ASP A 298 6.20 -1.84 22.25
N LYS A 299 6.85 -0.97 23.03
CA LYS A 299 7.77 -1.37 24.10
C LYS A 299 7.11 -2.26 25.17
N LYS A 300 5.80 -2.12 25.40
CA LYS A 300 5.03 -2.92 26.38
C LYS A 300 4.54 -4.22 25.75
N SER A 301 3.98 -4.12 24.54
CA SER A 301 3.38 -5.23 23.79
C SER A 301 4.30 -5.60 22.61
N LYS A 302 5.35 -6.37 22.89
CA LYS A 302 6.42 -6.67 21.93
C LYS A 302 5.94 -7.40 20.66
N ASN A 303 4.85 -8.15 20.77
CA ASN A 303 4.24 -8.90 19.67
C ASN A 303 2.94 -8.25 19.14
N GLY A 304 2.61 -7.03 19.55
CA GLY A 304 1.29 -6.43 19.31
C GLY A 304 0.26 -6.89 20.34
N LYS A 305 -0.98 -6.43 20.18
CA LYS A 305 -2.10 -6.74 21.11
C LYS A 305 -3.13 -7.69 20.49
N LEU A 306 -3.43 -7.51 19.20
CA LEU A 306 -4.48 -8.27 18.53
C LEU A 306 -4.07 -9.73 18.31
N ARG A 307 -5.05 -10.62 18.39
CA ARG A 307 -4.91 -12.07 18.43
C ARG A 307 -5.07 -12.64 17.03
N LEU A 308 -4.12 -13.49 16.62
CA LEU A 308 -4.04 -13.97 15.25
C LEU A 308 -5.34 -14.63 14.78
N LEU A 309 -5.82 -15.60 15.56
CA LEU A 309 -6.87 -16.50 15.13
C LEU A 309 -8.27 -15.88 15.20
N TYR A 310 -8.52 -15.10 16.25
CA TYR A 310 -9.83 -14.53 16.56
C TYR A 310 -10.09 -13.20 15.84
N GLU A 311 -9.04 -12.40 15.61
CA GLU A 311 -9.19 -11.03 15.09
C GLU A 311 -8.47 -10.87 13.75
N CYS A 312 -7.17 -11.19 13.71
CA CYS A 312 -6.30 -10.83 12.60
C CYS A 312 -6.61 -11.61 11.33
N ALA A 313 -6.77 -12.92 11.45
CA ALA A 313 -7.02 -13.83 10.33
C ALA A 313 -8.38 -13.55 9.67
N PRO A 314 -9.52 -13.49 10.41
CA PRO A 314 -10.81 -13.12 9.82
C PRO A 314 -10.78 -11.78 9.07
N MET A 315 -10.21 -10.74 9.69
CA MET A 315 -10.11 -9.41 9.07
C MET A 315 -9.20 -9.42 7.83
N SER A 316 -8.11 -10.18 7.86
CA SER A 316 -7.20 -10.34 6.72
C SER A 316 -7.85 -11.08 5.55
N PHE A 317 -8.68 -12.08 5.83
CA PHE A 317 -9.42 -12.80 4.79
C PHE A 317 -10.44 -11.89 4.11
N ILE A 318 -11.20 -11.12 4.89
CA ILE A 318 -12.18 -10.16 4.36
C ILE A 318 -11.49 -9.08 3.52
N VAL A 319 -10.40 -8.49 4.01
CA VAL A 319 -9.74 -7.39 3.27
C VAL A 319 -9.13 -7.87 1.96
N GLU A 320 -8.56 -9.09 1.91
CA GLU A 320 -8.01 -9.64 0.67
C GLU A 320 -9.10 -9.96 -0.35
N GLN A 321 -10.26 -10.47 0.11
CA GLN A 321 -11.44 -10.68 -0.73
C GLN A 321 -12.03 -9.36 -1.28
N ALA A 322 -11.85 -8.27 -0.55
CA ALA A 322 -12.19 -6.92 -1.00
C ALA A 322 -11.11 -6.25 -1.87
N GLY A 323 -10.01 -6.94 -2.18
CA GLY A 323 -8.91 -6.41 -3.01
C GLY A 323 -7.86 -5.57 -2.26
N GLY A 324 -7.87 -5.60 -0.93
CA GLY A 324 -6.88 -4.98 -0.06
C GLY A 324 -5.83 -5.96 0.47
N LYS A 325 -5.24 -5.66 1.64
CA LYS A 325 -4.11 -6.44 2.17
C LYS A 325 -3.99 -6.41 3.70
N GLY A 326 -3.75 -7.57 4.32
CA GLY A 326 -3.35 -7.71 5.73
C GLY A 326 -1.87 -8.08 5.85
N SER A 327 -1.12 -7.44 6.76
CA SER A 327 0.32 -7.70 6.91
C SER A 327 0.87 -7.39 8.31
N ASP A 328 1.75 -8.24 8.83
CA ASP A 328 2.44 -7.97 10.11
C ASP A 328 3.53 -6.88 10.04
N GLY A 329 3.59 -6.13 8.93
CA GLY A 329 4.67 -5.22 8.59
C GLY A 329 5.76 -5.83 7.72
N HIS A 330 5.88 -7.14 7.63
CA HIS A 330 6.91 -7.89 6.89
C HIS A 330 6.30 -9.00 6.01
N HIS A 331 5.45 -9.84 6.58
CA HIS A 331 4.76 -10.99 6.01
C HIS A 331 3.26 -10.71 5.83
N ARG A 332 2.58 -11.58 5.06
CA ARG A 332 1.11 -11.60 4.92
C ARG A 332 0.53 -12.34 6.12
N ILE A 333 -0.53 -11.81 6.74
CA ILE A 333 -1.10 -12.37 7.98
C ILE A 333 -1.59 -13.80 7.80
N LEU A 334 -2.25 -14.10 6.66
CA LEU A 334 -2.78 -15.43 6.40
C LEU A 334 -1.68 -16.48 6.16
N ASP A 335 -0.45 -16.09 5.88
CA ASP A 335 0.68 -17.04 5.72
C ASP A 335 1.32 -17.41 7.07
N ILE A 336 0.89 -16.78 8.17
CA ILE A 336 1.46 -16.99 9.50
C ILE A 336 0.74 -18.18 10.15
N GLN A 337 1.49 -19.23 10.45
CA GLN A 337 1.00 -20.34 11.25
C GLN A 337 0.83 -19.88 12.72
N PRO A 338 -0.30 -20.15 13.38
CA PRO A 338 -0.46 -19.77 14.77
C PRO A 338 0.45 -20.66 15.64
N THR A 339 1.53 -20.07 16.18
CA THR A 339 2.41 -20.75 17.16
C THR A 339 2.36 -20.10 18.54
N GLU A 340 1.92 -18.83 18.60
CA GLU A 340 1.37 -18.04 19.73
C GLU A 340 1.26 -16.56 19.27
N LEU A 341 0.58 -15.70 20.03
CA LEU A 341 0.23 -14.28 19.79
C LEU A 341 1.05 -13.55 18.69
N VAL A 342 0.35 -13.04 17.67
CA VAL A 342 0.96 -12.47 16.45
C VAL A 342 0.53 -11.03 16.20
N HIS A 343 1.50 -10.24 15.74
CA HIS A 343 1.36 -8.85 15.31
C HIS A 343 0.26 -8.65 14.26
N PHE A 344 -0.55 -7.59 14.42
CA PHE A 344 -1.52 -7.15 13.41
C PHE A 344 -1.28 -5.73 12.91
N GLY A 345 -0.79 -5.64 11.68
CA GLY A 345 -0.91 -4.43 10.89
C GLY A 345 -1.94 -4.66 9.79
N LEU A 346 -2.93 -3.79 9.64
CA LEU A 346 -3.62 -3.67 8.35
C LEU A 346 -2.88 -2.64 7.52
N ARG A 347 -1.73 -3.03 6.97
CA ARG A 347 -1.07 -2.18 5.97
C ARG A 347 -1.84 -2.21 4.66
N PHE A 348 -2.58 -1.13 4.43
CA PHE A 348 -2.84 -0.67 3.08
C PHE A 348 -1.60 0.05 2.58
N SER A 349 -0.84 -0.65 1.73
CA SER A 349 -0.02 0.06 0.77
C SER A 349 -0.94 0.49 -0.35
N ASP A 350 -1.04 1.80 -0.56
CA ASP A 350 -0.94 2.31 -1.91
C ASP A 350 0.19 1.53 -2.60
N ALA A 351 -0.07 0.94 -3.77
CA ALA A 351 0.96 0.37 -4.62
C ALA A 351 2.06 1.42 -4.98
N SER A 352 1.91 2.67 -4.54
CA SER A 352 2.84 3.78 -4.71
C SER A 352 3.87 3.99 -3.58
N TYR A 353 3.77 3.35 -2.41
CA TYR A 353 4.82 3.47 -1.35
C TYR A 353 5.28 2.15 -0.73
N GLY A 354 5.15 1.07 -1.48
CA GLY A 354 5.94 -0.14 -1.29
C GLY A 354 6.45 -0.60 -2.64
N CYS A 355 7.69 -0.26 -2.98
CA CYS A 355 8.44 -1.03 -3.98
C CYS A 355 8.46 -2.49 -3.51
N ARG A 356 7.48 -3.32 -3.91
CA ARG A 356 7.73 -4.74 -4.06
C ARG A 356 8.44 -4.89 -5.41
N PRO A 357 9.74 -5.20 -5.42
CA PRO A 357 10.40 -5.61 -6.65
C PRO A 357 9.66 -6.84 -7.18
N LYS A 358 9.14 -6.77 -8.40
CA LYS A 358 8.77 -7.98 -9.13
C LYS A 358 10.09 -8.63 -9.52
N LEU A 359 10.48 -9.68 -8.81
CA LEU A 359 11.78 -10.34 -8.97
C LEU A 359 12.97 -9.42 -8.63
N GLY A 360 13.77 -9.82 -7.64
CA GLY A 360 15.01 -9.13 -7.38
C GLY A 360 16.00 -10.00 -6.63
N LEU A 361 17.26 -9.82 -6.99
CA LEU A 361 18.43 -10.33 -6.28
C LEU A 361 18.80 -9.30 -5.20
N PHE A 362 19.14 -9.75 -4.00
CA PHE A 362 19.81 -8.93 -2.99
C PHE A 362 20.74 -9.84 -2.20
N LEU A 363 22.04 -9.59 -2.28
CA LEU A 363 23.05 -10.40 -1.59
C LEU A 363 24.08 -9.51 -0.90
N GLN A 364 24.39 -9.89 0.33
CA GLN A 364 25.51 -9.45 1.16
C GLN A 364 26.14 -10.71 1.77
N GLU A 365 27.43 -10.69 2.11
CA GLU A 365 28.07 -11.79 2.85
C GLU A 365 27.99 -13.15 2.11
N PHE A 366 28.49 -13.16 0.85
CA PHE A 366 28.28 -14.22 -0.15
C PHE A 366 28.61 -15.66 0.30
N GLY A 367 29.51 -15.85 1.26
CA GLY A 367 29.91 -17.17 1.79
C GLY A 367 29.03 -17.67 2.95
N GLU A 368 28.29 -16.79 3.63
CA GLU A 368 27.39 -17.16 4.74
C GLU A 368 25.91 -17.16 4.32
N ASP A 369 25.56 -16.58 3.16
CA ASP A 369 24.20 -16.58 2.64
C ASP A 369 23.81 -17.95 2.07
N SER A 370 22.92 -18.66 2.79
CA SER A 370 22.32 -19.93 2.38
C SER A 370 21.70 -19.93 0.96
N ASN A 371 21.37 -18.76 0.40
CA ASN A 371 20.78 -18.63 -0.93
C ASN A 371 21.82 -18.43 -2.05
N PHE A 372 23.09 -18.18 -1.75
CA PHE A 372 24.13 -17.84 -2.74
C PHE A 372 24.21 -18.87 -3.87
N GLU A 373 24.43 -20.14 -3.53
CA GLU A 373 24.52 -21.24 -4.50
C GLU A 373 23.19 -21.52 -5.22
N SER A 374 22.05 -21.20 -4.60
CA SER A 374 20.75 -21.42 -5.23
C SER A 374 20.40 -20.35 -6.29
N GLN A 375 20.95 -19.14 -6.16
CA GLN A 375 20.56 -17.97 -6.96
C GLN A 375 21.63 -17.50 -7.95
N LEU A 376 22.91 -17.76 -7.68
CA LEU A 376 24.03 -17.29 -8.49
C LEU A 376 24.86 -18.43 -9.09
N ALA A 377 25.49 -18.14 -10.23
CA ALA A 377 26.48 -18.99 -10.87
C ALA A 377 27.77 -18.20 -11.06
N LEU A 378 28.90 -18.76 -10.64
CA LEU A 378 30.24 -18.24 -10.91
C LEU A 378 30.81 -18.94 -12.16
N TYR A 379 31.47 -18.18 -13.03
CA TYR A 379 32.13 -18.69 -14.23
C TYR A 379 33.54 -18.13 -14.37
N GLY A 380 34.39 -18.89 -15.06
CA GLY A 380 35.79 -18.51 -15.29
C GLY A 380 36.57 -18.45 -13.97
N ASP A 381 37.31 -17.36 -13.77
CA ASP A 381 38.18 -17.18 -12.61
C ASP A 381 37.44 -16.67 -11.36
N ALA A 382 36.11 -16.52 -11.44
CA ALA A 382 35.31 -16.02 -10.33
C ALA A 382 35.22 -17.03 -9.18
N LYS A 383 35.54 -16.57 -7.97
CA LYS A 383 35.47 -17.37 -6.75
C LYS A 383 35.04 -16.52 -5.56
N VAL A 384 34.40 -17.14 -4.57
CA VAL A 384 34.19 -16.52 -3.26
C VAL A 384 35.57 -16.34 -2.60
N ALA A 385 35.83 -15.16 -2.05
CA ALA A 385 37.07 -14.88 -1.33
C ALA A 385 37.15 -15.70 -0.04
N ASP A 386 38.36 -15.92 0.47
CA ASP A 386 38.59 -16.79 1.64
C ASP A 386 37.89 -16.28 2.92
N ASP A 387 37.56 -14.98 2.97
CA ASP A 387 36.81 -14.36 4.06
C ASP A 387 35.29 -14.61 3.99
N GLY A 388 34.78 -15.15 2.88
CA GLY A 388 33.34 -15.32 2.63
C GLY A 388 32.58 -14.01 2.39
N MET A 389 33.22 -12.85 2.48
CA MET A 389 32.54 -11.56 2.48
C MET A 389 32.46 -10.93 1.08
N SER A 390 33.21 -11.46 0.11
CA SER A 390 33.27 -10.91 -1.24
C SER A 390 33.44 -11.99 -2.30
N VAL A 391 33.08 -11.66 -3.54
CA VAL A 391 33.40 -12.48 -4.72
C VAL A 391 34.54 -11.82 -5.48
N GLN A 392 35.65 -12.55 -5.62
CA GLN A 392 36.75 -12.14 -6.47
C GLN A 392 36.44 -12.53 -7.92
N LEU A 393 36.33 -11.56 -8.84
CA LEU A 393 36.13 -11.85 -10.27
C LEU A 393 37.44 -11.88 -11.07
N ALA A 394 38.52 -11.26 -10.58
CA ALA A 394 39.80 -11.21 -11.28
C ALA A 394 41.00 -11.26 -10.31
N GLY A 395 42.16 -11.74 -10.81
CA GLY A 395 43.43 -11.70 -10.09
C GLY A 395 43.80 -12.96 -9.28
N SER A 396 43.41 -14.17 -9.72
CA SER A 396 43.74 -15.43 -9.02
C SER A 396 45.18 -15.93 -9.25
N GLY A 397 46.03 -15.22 -9.99
CA GLY A 397 47.46 -15.52 -10.15
C GLY A 397 47.81 -16.75 -11.01
N VAL A 398 46.84 -17.38 -11.66
CA VAL A 398 47.03 -18.62 -12.45
C VAL A 398 47.02 -18.37 -13.97
N SER A 399 46.41 -17.27 -14.44
CA SER A 399 46.25 -16.93 -15.86
C SER A 399 46.54 -15.44 -16.08
N THR A 400 47.28 -15.09 -17.13
CA THR A 400 47.52 -13.70 -17.57
C THR A 400 46.38 -13.13 -18.40
N ASN A 401 45.36 -13.94 -18.73
CA ASN A 401 44.13 -13.56 -19.45
C ASN A 401 42.93 -14.19 -18.72
N GLY A 402 42.63 -13.67 -17.54
CA GLY A 402 41.55 -14.17 -16.70
C GLY A 402 40.24 -13.45 -16.99
N THR A 403 39.16 -14.20 -17.17
CA THR A 403 37.80 -13.64 -17.15
C THR A 403 37.02 -14.31 -16.04
N GLY A 404 36.41 -13.52 -15.15
CA GLY A 404 35.55 -14.04 -14.10
C GLY A 404 34.19 -13.37 -14.14
N ARG A 405 33.15 -14.18 -13.92
CA ARG A 405 31.75 -13.72 -14.03
C ARG A 405 30.91 -14.24 -12.90
N ILE A 406 29.94 -13.42 -12.51
CA ILE A 406 28.87 -13.77 -11.59
C ILE A 406 27.54 -13.49 -12.28
N ILE A 407 26.73 -14.53 -12.42
CA ILE A 407 25.49 -14.51 -13.21
C ILE A 407 24.32 -14.90 -12.32
N TYR A 408 23.21 -14.19 -12.45
CA TYR A 408 21.97 -14.57 -11.80
C TYR A 408 21.30 -15.74 -12.55
N LYS A 409 21.05 -16.85 -11.85
CA LYS A 409 20.60 -18.12 -12.44
C LYS A 409 19.18 -18.04 -13.02
N LYS A 410 18.31 -17.21 -12.46
CA LYS A 410 16.90 -17.17 -12.85
C LYS A 410 16.68 -16.19 -14.02
N PRO A 411 16.22 -16.67 -15.19
CA PRO A 411 15.88 -15.80 -16.31
C PRO A 411 14.78 -14.80 -15.93
N MET A 412 14.88 -13.57 -16.45
CA MET A 412 13.93 -12.49 -16.20
C MET A 412 13.22 -12.06 -17.48
N ASN A 413 11.90 -11.90 -17.43
CA ASN A 413 11.14 -11.31 -18.53
C ASN A 413 11.00 -9.81 -18.27
N LEU A 414 11.48 -8.99 -19.21
CA LEU A 414 11.42 -7.52 -19.12
C LEU A 414 10.19 -6.94 -19.84
N VAL A 415 9.24 -7.79 -20.22
CA VAL A 415 7.98 -7.43 -20.90
C VAL A 415 6.81 -8.06 -20.14
N GLU A 416 5.78 -7.27 -19.81
CA GLU A 416 4.63 -7.72 -19.03
C GLU A 416 3.29 -7.41 -19.73
N GLY A 417 2.36 -8.38 -19.70
CA GLY A 417 0.98 -8.25 -20.19
C GLY A 417 0.78 -8.43 -21.71
N ASN A 418 -0.50 -8.52 -22.13
CA ASN A 418 -0.91 -8.70 -23.53
C ASN A 418 -0.52 -7.50 -24.45
N SER A 419 -0.15 -6.36 -23.87
CA SER A 419 0.17 -5.12 -24.57
C SER A 419 1.68 -4.88 -24.79
N ARG A 420 2.56 -5.86 -24.51
CA ARG A 420 4.02 -5.76 -24.73
C ARG A 420 4.69 -4.55 -24.04
N ASN A 421 4.29 -4.22 -22.82
CA ASN A 421 4.86 -3.08 -22.10
C ASN A 421 6.18 -3.47 -21.41
N MET A 422 7.23 -2.67 -21.62
CA MET A 422 8.53 -2.89 -21.00
C MET A 422 8.52 -2.51 -19.51
N VAL A 423 9.29 -3.25 -18.71
CA VAL A 423 9.43 -3.07 -17.26
C VAL A 423 10.68 -2.23 -16.94
N SER A 424 10.58 -1.28 -16.02
CA SER A 424 11.72 -0.51 -15.51
C SER A 424 12.60 -1.41 -14.62
N PHE A 425 13.90 -1.16 -14.54
CA PHE A 425 14.79 -1.91 -13.65
C PHE A 425 15.81 -1.02 -12.99
N SER A 426 16.38 -1.49 -11.88
CA SER A 426 17.59 -0.88 -11.35
C SER A 426 18.46 -1.86 -10.60
N ASN A 427 19.76 -1.61 -10.72
CA ASN A 427 20.87 -2.45 -10.31
C ASN A 427 21.77 -1.63 -9.39
N TYR A 428 22.18 -2.22 -8.28
CA TYR A 428 23.09 -1.63 -7.30
C TYR A 428 24.16 -2.65 -6.95
N PHE A 429 25.41 -2.23 -6.89
CA PHE A 429 26.50 -3.09 -6.40
C PHE A 429 27.63 -2.28 -5.79
N VAL A 430 28.32 -2.90 -4.85
CA VAL A 430 29.53 -2.37 -4.19
C VAL A 430 30.72 -3.17 -4.66
N PHE A 431 31.75 -2.51 -5.14
CA PHE A 431 32.93 -3.13 -5.71
C PHE A 431 34.22 -2.40 -5.37
N SER A 432 35.36 -3.04 -5.57
CA SER A 432 36.67 -2.38 -5.61
C SER A 432 37.50 -2.94 -6.76
N MET A 433 38.32 -2.06 -7.35
CA MET A 433 39.34 -2.42 -8.34
C MET A 433 40.67 -1.92 -7.85
N SER A 434 41.70 -2.76 -7.84
CA SER A 434 43.06 -2.39 -7.43
C SER A 434 44.08 -2.97 -8.39
N GLY A 435 45.09 -2.20 -8.78
CA GLY A 435 46.17 -2.66 -9.67
C GLY A 435 46.43 -1.74 -10.87
N GLU A 436 47.36 -2.15 -11.73
CA GLU A 436 47.77 -1.37 -12.92
C GLU A 436 46.67 -1.31 -13.99
N TYR A 437 46.66 -0.22 -14.76
CA TYR A 437 45.70 0.08 -15.83
C TYR A 437 45.62 -1.07 -16.85
N GLY A 438 44.42 -1.59 -17.14
CA GLY A 438 44.30 -2.73 -18.04
C GLY A 438 42.95 -3.44 -18.10
N ASP A 439 42.11 -3.31 -17.06
CA ASP A 439 40.93 -4.17 -16.93
C ASP A 439 39.62 -3.38 -17.01
N SER A 440 38.56 -4.11 -17.33
CA SER A 440 37.20 -3.60 -17.30
C SER A 440 36.34 -4.46 -16.37
N LEU A 441 35.49 -3.78 -15.61
CA LEU A 441 34.30 -4.38 -15.03
C LEU A 441 33.12 -4.00 -15.90
N ALA A 442 32.25 -4.96 -16.18
CA ALA A 442 31.03 -4.71 -16.89
C ALA A 442 29.79 -5.29 -16.20
N PHE A 443 28.76 -4.46 -16.06
CA PHE A 443 27.40 -4.94 -15.86
C PHE A 443 26.82 -5.38 -17.21
N ILE A 444 26.33 -6.60 -17.28
CA ILE A 444 25.87 -7.23 -18.51
C ILE A 444 24.40 -7.66 -18.41
N MET A 445 23.64 -7.37 -19.46
CA MET A 445 22.31 -7.93 -19.69
C MET A 445 22.28 -8.59 -21.07
N LEU A 446 22.04 -9.90 -21.08
CA LEU A 446 22.14 -10.76 -22.25
C LEU A 446 20.84 -11.55 -22.46
N PRO A 447 20.48 -11.92 -23.71
CA PRO A 447 19.42 -12.90 -23.93
C PRO A 447 19.71 -14.21 -23.14
N PHE A 448 18.67 -14.83 -22.58
CA PHE A 448 18.83 -16.11 -21.89
C PHE A 448 19.41 -17.16 -22.86
N GLY A 449 20.44 -17.88 -22.41
CA GLY A 449 21.18 -18.84 -23.24
C GLY A 449 22.25 -18.24 -24.15
N PHE A 450 22.58 -16.95 -24.01
CA PHE A 450 23.67 -16.33 -24.76
C PHE A 450 25.03 -16.98 -24.43
N PRO A 451 25.85 -17.32 -25.44
CA PRO A 451 27.15 -17.95 -25.22
C PRO A 451 28.13 -16.98 -24.54
N LEU A 452 28.41 -17.21 -23.26
CA LEU A 452 29.25 -16.31 -22.42
C LEU A 452 30.71 -16.24 -22.89
N ASN A 453 31.20 -17.25 -23.59
CA ASN A 453 32.57 -17.28 -24.12
C ASN A 453 32.83 -16.23 -25.22
N VAL A 454 31.77 -15.66 -25.81
CA VAL A 454 31.87 -14.52 -26.74
C VAL A 454 32.39 -13.27 -26.02
N LEU A 455 32.33 -13.24 -24.68
CA LEU A 455 32.84 -12.14 -23.84
C LEU A 455 34.28 -12.39 -23.35
N ASP A 456 34.95 -13.46 -23.77
CA ASP A 456 36.29 -13.85 -23.27
C ASP A 456 37.44 -13.09 -23.94
N SER A 457 37.21 -12.41 -25.07
CA SER A 457 38.27 -11.84 -25.90
C SER A 457 38.67 -10.41 -25.53
N GLY A 458 39.25 -10.21 -24.35
CA GLY A 458 40.26 -9.17 -23.99
C GLY A 458 40.00 -7.69 -24.30
N SER A 459 38.87 -7.36 -24.88
CA SER A 459 38.34 -6.04 -25.17
C SER A 459 36.88 -6.29 -25.48
N MET A 460 36.01 -6.00 -24.52
CA MET A 460 34.57 -5.99 -24.77
C MET A 460 34.20 -5.04 -25.92
N GLY A 461 35.11 -4.15 -26.34
CA GLY A 461 35.10 -3.45 -27.62
C GLY A 461 35.03 -4.33 -28.89
N THR A 462 35.23 -5.64 -28.83
CA THR A 462 34.97 -6.55 -29.98
C THR A 462 33.49 -6.94 -30.13
N LEU A 463 32.63 -6.70 -29.11
CA LEU A 463 31.18 -6.72 -29.29
C LEU A 463 30.71 -5.66 -30.30
N ARG A 464 31.51 -4.62 -30.54
CA ARG A 464 31.25 -3.61 -31.57
C ARG A 464 31.02 -4.23 -32.95
N VAL A 465 31.63 -5.38 -33.28
CA VAL A 465 31.64 -5.89 -34.67
C VAL A 465 30.37 -6.65 -35.09
N ARG A 466 29.47 -7.03 -34.16
CA ARG A 466 28.23 -7.75 -34.49
C ARG A 466 27.04 -7.05 -33.84
N LYS A 467 25.98 -6.76 -34.60
CA LYS A 467 24.67 -6.30 -34.08
C LYS A 467 24.11 -7.34 -33.10
N MET A 468 24.54 -7.24 -31.85
CA MET A 468 24.20 -8.13 -30.77
C MET A 468 23.21 -7.39 -29.87
N LYS A 469 22.08 -8.04 -29.59
CA LYS A 469 21.05 -7.54 -28.68
C LYS A 469 21.51 -7.68 -27.23
N VAL A 470 22.50 -6.90 -26.84
CA VAL A 470 23.11 -6.92 -25.51
C VAL A 470 23.17 -5.49 -24.97
N LEU A 471 23.09 -5.36 -23.64
CA LEU A 471 23.32 -4.10 -22.95
C LEU A 471 24.48 -4.30 -21.99
N VAL A 472 25.44 -3.40 -22.08
CA VAL A 472 26.69 -3.46 -21.32
C VAL A 472 26.96 -2.08 -20.74
N VAL A 473 27.28 -2.03 -19.45
CA VAL A 473 27.81 -0.84 -18.78
C VAL A 473 29.21 -1.14 -18.30
N GLU A 474 30.19 -0.46 -18.87
CA GLU A 474 31.61 -0.72 -18.65
C GLU A 474 32.21 0.33 -17.71
N PHE A 475 33.01 -0.13 -16.76
CA PHE A 475 33.87 0.66 -15.88
C PHE A 475 35.30 0.34 -16.31
N GLU A 476 35.88 1.21 -17.13
CA GLU A 476 37.12 0.97 -17.85
C GLU A 476 38.29 1.72 -17.20
N THR A 477 39.35 0.96 -16.90
CA THR A 477 40.63 1.49 -16.42
C THR A 477 41.70 1.48 -17.52
N PHE A 478 41.35 1.12 -18.75
CA PHE A 478 42.28 1.11 -19.87
C PHE A 478 42.35 2.49 -20.55
N LYS A 479 43.55 2.95 -20.89
CA LYS A 479 43.78 4.23 -21.55
C LYS A 479 43.97 4.02 -23.06
N ASP A 480 43.00 4.39 -23.89
CA ASP A 480 43.13 4.32 -25.35
C ASP A 480 43.34 5.72 -25.98
N GLU A 481 44.60 6.08 -26.19
CA GLU A 481 45.00 7.36 -26.80
C GLU A 481 44.52 7.52 -28.25
N LYS A 482 44.07 6.45 -28.91
CA LYS A 482 43.65 6.46 -30.31
C LYS A 482 42.17 6.85 -30.51
N TYR A 483 41.34 6.71 -29.48
CA TYR A 483 39.90 7.05 -29.51
C TYR A 483 39.52 8.27 -28.66
N GLY A 484 40.52 9.05 -28.22
CA GLY A 484 40.30 10.29 -27.49
C GLY A 484 40.09 10.11 -25.99
N ASP A 485 40.36 8.91 -25.45
CA ASP A 485 40.35 8.65 -24.02
C ASP A 485 41.74 8.91 -23.42
N LEU A 486 41.82 9.93 -22.57
CA LEU A 486 43.07 10.44 -22.02
C LEU A 486 43.29 10.04 -20.54
N SER A 487 42.33 9.41 -19.86
CA SER A 487 42.40 9.20 -18.40
C SER A 487 42.40 7.74 -17.95
N GLY A 488 41.83 6.80 -18.71
CA GLY A 488 41.68 5.41 -18.25
C GLY A 488 40.87 5.30 -16.96
N ASN A 489 39.78 6.07 -16.86
CA ASN A 489 38.92 6.14 -15.68
C ASN A 489 37.51 6.54 -16.12
N ASN A 490 36.86 5.65 -16.87
CA ASN A 490 35.67 5.98 -17.62
C ASN A 490 34.52 5.01 -17.36
N VAL A 491 33.30 5.54 -17.44
CA VAL A 491 32.07 4.75 -17.44
C VAL A 491 31.39 4.89 -18.81
N GLY A 492 31.25 3.76 -19.50
CA GLY A 492 30.66 3.66 -20.84
C GLY A 492 29.39 2.83 -20.86
N VAL A 493 28.48 3.13 -21.80
CA VAL A 493 27.33 2.27 -22.10
C VAL A 493 27.36 1.85 -23.56
N ASP A 494 27.33 0.54 -23.78
CA ASP A 494 27.32 -0.10 -25.09
C ASP A 494 25.96 -0.80 -25.30
N GLY A 495 25.27 -0.48 -26.40
CA GLY A 495 23.99 -1.10 -26.76
C GLY A 495 23.68 -0.98 -28.25
N ASP A 496 23.25 -2.09 -28.89
CA ASP A 496 22.81 -2.35 -30.29
C ASP A 496 23.49 -1.58 -31.47
N SER A 497 24.52 -0.76 -31.21
CA SER A 497 25.21 0.09 -32.17
C SER A 497 26.73 0.02 -31.96
N LEU A 498 27.47 0.11 -33.05
CA LEU A 498 28.93 -0.06 -33.19
C LEU A 498 29.80 0.97 -32.45
N VAL A 499 29.21 1.92 -31.72
CA VAL A 499 29.91 3.03 -31.07
C VAL A 499 29.41 3.14 -29.63
N SER A 500 30.34 3.23 -28.67
CA SER A 500 29.99 3.49 -27.27
C SER A 500 29.07 4.69 -27.20
N VAL A 501 27.87 4.43 -26.71
CA VAL A 501 26.72 5.30 -26.92
C VAL A 501 26.91 6.60 -26.13
N LYS A 502 27.62 6.51 -25.01
CA LYS A 502 28.11 7.64 -24.21
C LYS A 502 29.23 7.17 -23.29
N VAL A 503 30.27 7.97 -23.13
CA VAL A 503 31.38 7.74 -22.19
C VAL A 503 31.52 8.97 -21.30
N SER A 504 31.68 8.75 -19.98
CA SER A 504 31.90 9.81 -19.00
C SER A 504 33.17 9.51 -18.20
N ASN A 505 34.05 10.49 -18.10
CA ASN A 505 35.25 10.44 -17.27
C ASN A 505 34.88 10.68 -15.81
N VAL A 506 35.24 9.78 -14.91
CA VAL A 506 34.88 9.90 -13.48
C VAL A 506 35.94 10.64 -12.65
N SER A 507 37.12 10.92 -13.22
CA SER A 507 38.11 11.80 -12.58
C SER A 507 37.58 13.22 -12.38
N SER A 508 36.64 13.69 -13.22
CA SER A 508 36.00 15.00 -13.03
C SER A 508 35.11 15.06 -11.78
N MET A 509 34.84 13.91 -11.16
CA MET A 509 34.08 13.78 -9.93
C MET A 509 34.98 13.44 -8.73
N ASN A 510 36.31 13.56 -8.89
CA ASN A 510 37.32 13.16 -7.90
C ASN A 510 37.23 11.68 -7.47
N LEU A 511 36.73 10.81 -8.36
CA LEU A 511 36.68 9.36 -8.14
C LEU A 511 37.78 8.67 -8.94
N GLU A 512 38.39 7.64 -8.37
CA GLU A 512 39.41 6.82 -9.02
C GLU A 512 38.98 5.35 -8.98
N LEU A 513 38.66 4.77 -10.15
CA LEU A 513 38.15 3.40 -10.22
C LEU A 513 39.15 2.37 -9.71
N ASN A 514 40.44 2.52 -10.04
CA ASN A 514 41.52 1.59 -9.70
C ASN A 514 42.26 1.89 -8.38
N GLY A 515 41.74 2.82 -7.57
CA GLY A 515 42.38 3.24 -6.31
C GLY A 515 42.38 2.18 -5.20
N GLY A 516 41.71 1.04 -5.40
CA GLY A 516 41.53 -0.02 -4.41
C GLY A 516 40.46 0.24 -3.36
N GLU A 517 39.99 1.48 -3.27
CA GLU A 517 38.88 1.87 -2.41
C GLU A 517 37.56 1.22 -2.84
N LYS A 518 36.65 1.08 -1.87
CA LYS A 518 35.29 0.57 -2.14
C LYS A 518 34.47 1.67 -2.80
N LEU A 519 33.89 1.35 -3.94
CA LEU A 519 32.95 2.18 -4.68
C LEU A 519 31.58 1.51 -4.73
N GLN A 520 30.56 2.32 -4.98
CA GLN A 520 29.19 1.84 -5.16
C GLN A 520 28.56 2.47 -6.40
N ALA A 521 27.90 1.65 -7.20
CA ALA A 521 27.29 2.05 -8.45
C ALA A 521 25.79 1.74 -8.47
N TRP A 522 25.03 2.65 -9.08
CA TRP A 522 23.62 2.44 -9.42
C TRP A 522 23.44 2.54 -10.93
N ILE A 523 22.75 1.57 -11.52
CA ILE A 523 22.38 1.55 -12.94
C ILE A 523 20.86 1.42 -13.01
N ASP A 524 20.20 2.47 -13.50
CA ASP A 524 18.75 2.60 -13.52
C ASP A 524 18.22 2.72 -14.95
N TYR A 525 17.13 2.01 -15.25
CA TYR A 525 16.36 2.16 -16.48
C TYR A 525 14.89 2.41 -16.19
N GLU A 526 14.38 3.54 -16.67
CA GLU A 526 12.99 3.93 -16.58
C GLU A 526 12.28 3.72 -17.92
N ALA A 527 11.46 2.66 -18.02
CA ALA A 527 10.81 2.25 -19.27
C ALA A 527 9.79 3.28 -19.78
N SER A 528 9.11 3.99 -18.89
CA SER A 528 8.11 5.01 -19.24
C SER A 528 8.72 6.21 -19.98
N SER A 529 9.94 6.61 -19.59
CA SER A 529 10.66 7.75 -20.18
C SER A 529 11.84 7.34 -21.05
N ARG A 530 12.07 6.02 -21.21
CA ARG A 530 13.19 5.44 -21.97
C ARG A 530 14.55 5.98 -21.51
N ARG A 531 14.67 6.23 -20.20
CA ARG A 531 15.84 6.90 -19.62
C ARG A 531 16.72 5.90 -18.92
N PHE A 532 17.99 5.86 -19.30
CA PHE A 532 19.02 5.05 -18.66
C PHE A 532 20.02 5.94 -17.94
N GLU A 533 20.30 5.63 -16.68
CA GLU A 533 21.16 6.44 -15.83
C GLU A 533 22.17 5.57 -15.07
N VAL A 534 23.42 6.04 -14.98
CA VAL A 534 24.48 5.43 -14.18
C VAL A 534 24.99 6.46 -13.19
N ARG A 535 25.05 6.07 -11.92
CA ARG A 535 25.58 6.85 -10.80
C ARG A 535 26.70 6.07 -10.13
N LEU A 536 27.69 6.79 -9.62
CA LEU A 536 28.85 6.23 -8.94
C LEU A 536 29.21 7.14 -7.75
N ASN A 537 29.55 6.54 -6.62
CA ASN A 537 30.12 7.27 -5.47
C ASN A 537 31.06 6.37 -4.68
N GLU A 538 31.84 6.97 -3.78
CA GLU A 538 32.57 6.23 -2.74
C GLU A 538 31.59 5.47 -1.84
N PHE A 539 32.04 4.32 -1.34
CA PHE A 539 31.26 3.51 -0.42
C PHE A 539 31.00 4.25 0.90
N GLY A 540 29.74 4.29 1.33
CA GLY A 540 29.30 5.06 2.51
C GLY A 540 28.89 6.50 2.21
N GLY A 541 29.14 7.00 0.99
CA GLY A 541 28.59 8.26 0.50
C GLY A 541 27.11 8.13 0.09
N ASN A 542 26.37 9.24 0.09
CA ASN A 542 24.99 9.25 -0.38
C ASN A 542 24.90 9.02 -1.90
N ARG A 543 23.79 8.45 -2.37
CA ARG A 543 23.52 8.37 -3.81
C ARG A 543 23.54 9.76 -4.49
N PRO A 544 24.37 9.98 -5.52
CA PRO A 544 24.41 11.25 -6.23
C PRO A 544 23.08 11.61 -6.90
N VAL A 545 22.68 12.87 -6.77
CA VAL A 545 21.49 13.41 -7.45
C VAL A 545 21.71 13.37 -8.96
N ASP A 546 22.87 13.89 -9.39
CA ASP A 546 23.26 13.95 -10.80
C ASP A 546 23.96 12.65 -11.22
N PRO A 547 23.47 11.99 -12.29
CA PRO A 547 24.12 10.79 -12.80
C PRO A 547 25.42 11.12 -13.54
N VAL A 548 26.39 10.21 -13.40
CA VAL A 548 27.64 10.22 -14.20
C VAL A 548 27.31 10.09 -15.67
N LEU A 549 26.30 9.27 -15.99
CA LEU A 549 25.83 9.07 -17.34
C LEU A 549 24.31 9.04 -17.34
N SER A 550 23.69 9.86 -18.17
CA SER A 550 22.25 9.80 -18.48
C SER A 550 22.08 9.77 -19.99
N TYR A 551 21.34 8.78 -20.48
CA TYR A 551 21.15 8.55 -21.91
C TYR A 551 19.75 7.99 -22.22
N PRO A 552 19.03 8.53 -23.22
CA PRO A 552 17.75 7.99 -23.64
C PRO A 552 17.94 6.76 -24.55
N ILE A 553 17.51 5.58 -24.11
CA ILE A 553 17.59 4.32 -24.88
C ILE A 553 16.25 3.59 -24.83
N ASP A 554 15.81 3.06 -25.97
CA ASP A 554 14.60 2.25 -26.05
C ASP A 554 14.98 0.76 -26.06
N LEU A 555 14.96 0.14 -24.89
CA LEU A 555 15.30 -1.27 -24.74
C LEU A 555 14.17 -2.23 -25.22
N SER A 556 12.98 -1.71 -25.59
CA SER A 556 11.81 -2.55 -25.91
C SER A 556 12.01 -3.40 -27.18
N ASN A 557 12.80 -2.90 -28.14
CA ASN A 557 13.11 -3.61 -29.38
C ASN A 557 14.35 -4.52 -29.27
N MET A 558 15.12 -4.41 -28.18
CA MET A 558 16.36 -5.16 -27.99
C MET A 558 16.07 -6.64 -27.75
N TRP A 559 15.21 -7.00 -26.79
CA TRP A 559 15.02 -8.42 -26.40
C TRP A 559 13.66 -9.03 -26.77
N LYS A 560 12.72 -8.26 -27.34
CA LYS A 560 11.35 -8.73 -27.64
C LYS A 560 10.73 -9.44 -26.40
N GLU A 561 10.01 -10.54 -26.60
CA GLU A 561 9.41 -11.39 -25.55
C GLU A 561 10.41 -12.39 -24.92
N GLY A 562 11.70 -12.30 -25.27
CA GLY A 562 12.72 -13.23 -24.78
C GLY A 562 13.15 -12.93 -23.35
N ALA A 563 13.40 -13.97 -22.57
CA ALA A 563 13.98 -13.85 -21.25
C ALA A 563 15.42 -13.31 -21.32
N VAL A 564 15.83 -12.56 -20.29
CA VAL A 564 17.13 -11.91 -20.15
C VAL A 564 17.84 -12.45 -18.91
N THR A 565 19.15 -12.61 -19.02
CA THR A 565 20.08 -12.94 -17.95
C THR A 565 20.88 -11.69 -17.57
N VAL A 566 21.08 -11.48 -16.28
CA VAL A 566 21.85 -10.36 -15.74
C VAL A 566 23.09 -10.86 -15.00
N GLY A 567 24.18 -10.10 -15.06
CA GLY A 567 25.43 -10.48 -14.43
C GLY A 567 26.45 -9.36 -14.37
N LEU A 568 27.56 -9.64 -13.71
CA LEU A 568 28.78 -8.84 -13.73
C LEU A 568 29.91 -9.69 -14.32
N SER A 569 30.71 -9.07 -15.19
CA SER A 569 31.84 -9.70 -15.86
C SER A 569 33.07 -8.84 -15.69
N SER A 570 34.20 -9.44 -15.36
CA SER A 570 35.50 -8.79 -15.41
C SER A 570 36.34 -9.41 -16.53
N SER A 571 37.08 -8.56 -17.24
CA SER A 571 38.05 -8.96 -18.25
C SER A 571 39.40 -8.37 -17.91
N SER A 572 40.43 -9.21 -17.79
CA SER A 572 41.81 -8.75 -17.62
C SER A 572 42.55 -8.62 -18.95
N GLY A 573 43.29 -7.52 -19.14
CA GLY A 573 44.20 -7.37 -20.28
C GLY A 573 45.46 -8.25 -20.13
N ASN A 574 46.19 -8.46 -21.24
CA ASN A 574 47.37 -9.36 -21.37
C ASN A 574 48.54 -9.12 -20.37
N SER A 575 48.45 -8.15 -19.45
CA SER A 575 49.56 -7.74 -18.57
C SER A 575 49.14 -7.30 -17.16
N SER A 576 47.86 -7.40 -16.77
CA SER A 576 47.36 -6.80 -15.53
C SER A 576 47.27 -7.79 -14.36
N LEU A 577 47.75 -7.35 -13.19
CA LEU A 577 47.51 -8.01 -11.89
C LEU A 577 46.29 -7.40 -11.17
N GLN A 578 45.41 -6.74 -11.91
CA GLN A 578 44.32 -5.98 -11.32
C GLN A 578 43.28 -6.93 -10.71
N LYS A 579 42.94 -6.67 -9.46
CA LYS A 579 42.01 -7.46 -8.66
C LYS A 579 40.68 -6.75 -8.59
N PHE A 580 39.63 -7.52 -8.86
CA PHE A 580 38.26 -7.07 -8.72
C PHE A 580 37.55 -7.84 -7.61
N TYR A 581 36.94 -7.11 -6.69
CA TYR A 581 36.10 -7.67 -5.64
C TYR A 581 34.70 -7.08 -5.69
N LEU A 582 33.70 -7.96 -5.60
CA LEU A 582 32.29 -7.62 -5.42
C LEU A 582 31.90 -7.86 -3.97
N TYR A 583 31.37 -6.85 -3.29
CA TYR A 583 31.00 -6.93 -1.86
C TYR A 583 29.50 -7.02 -1.62
N SER A 584 28.69 -6.46 -2.52
CA SER A 584 27.24 -6.65 -2.49
C SER A 584 26.65 -6.44 -3.87
N TRP A 585 25.52 -7.08 -4.16
CA TRP A 585 24.82 -6.94 -5.42
C TRP A 585 23.31 -7.05 -5.25
N SER A 586 22.59 -6.12 -5.84
CA SER A 586 21.14 -6.05 -5.85
C SER A 586 20.63 -5.69 -7.24
N PHE A 587 19.68 -6.46 -7.77
CA PHE A 587 19.00 -6.15 -9.02
C PHE A 587 17.49 -6.24 -8.82
N ARG A 588 16.70 -5.29 -9.32
CA ARG A 588 15.24 -5.23 -9.12
C ARG A 588 14.52 -4.74 -10.37
N THR A 589 13.34 -5.31 -10.66
CA THR A 589 12.44 -4.78 -11.69
C THR A 589 11.15 -4.17 -11.11
N ARG A 590 10.57 -3.19 -11.81
CA ARG A 590 9.33 -2.48 -11.45
C ARG A 590 8.49 -2.17 -12.69
N SER A 591 7.21 -2.55 -12.67
CA SER A 591 6.25 -2.10 -13.68
C SER A 591 5.72 -0.71 -13.31
N VAL A 592 5.88 0.29 -14.19
CA VAL A 592 5.40 1.66 -13.98
C VAL A 592 4.27 1.96 -14.97
N PRO A 593 3.05 2.34 -14.54
CA PRO A 593 2.00 2.79 -15.46
C PRO A 593 2.37 4.15 -16.08
N HIS A 594 2.02 4.34 -17.35
CA HIS A 594 2.42 5.44 -18.28
C HIS A 594 2.20 6.91 -17.83
N TRP A 595 1.69 7.14 -16.62
CA TRP A 595 1.16 8.43 -16.15
C TRP A 595 1.82 9.00 -14.89
N MET A 596 3.01 8.51 -14.50
CA MET A 596 3.79 9.11 -13.41
C MET A 596 5.21 9.46 -13.86
N HIS A 597 5.63 10.71 -13.65
CA HIS A 597 7.05 11.08 -13.65
C HIS A 597 7.66 10.61 -12.32
N SER A 598 8.64 9.70 -12.38
CA SER A 598 9.25 9.05 -11.22
C SER A 598 10.44 9.84 -10.65
N LYS A 599 10.55 9.89 -9.31
CA LYS A 599 11.81 10.17 -8.60
C LYS A 599 12.76 8.96 -8.73
N PRO A 600 14.10 9.14 -8.67
CA PRO A 600 15.07 8.05 -8.79
C PRO A 600 14.86 6.93 -7.76
N MET A 601 15.15 5.69 -8.13
CA MET A 601 14.87 4.48 -7.34
C MET A 601 15.87 4.32 -6.19
N ASP A 602 15.61 4.89 -4.99
CA ASP A 602 16.62 4.93 -3.92
C ASP A 602 16.99 3.54 -3.38
N LEU A 603 18.27 3.19 -3.49
CA LEU A 603 18.80 1.83 -3.25
C LEU A 603 20.02 1.83 -2.32
N ASP A 604 20.32 2.93 -1.64
CA ASP A 604 21.46 3.01 -0.73
C ASP A 604 21.25 2.14 0.54
N PRO A 605 21.99 1.03 0.74
CA PRO A 605 21.88 0.18 1.92
C PRO A 605 22.53 0.79 3.17
N HIS A 606 23.37 1.83 3.02
CA HIS A 606 24.20 2.38 4.10
C HIS A 606 23.69 3.68 4.72
N ASN A 607 22.57 4.23 4.24
CA ASN A 607 22.03 5.50 4.74
C ASN A 607 21.33 5.39 6.13
N LYS A 608 21.85 4.54 7.01
CA LYS A 608 21.35 4.27 8.36
C LYS A 608 22.10 5.00 9.47
N TYR A 609 23.24 5.64 9.21
CA TYR A 609 24.00 6.31 10.26
C TYR A 609 24.79 7.47 9.67
N MET A 610 24.43 8.72 10.02
CA MET A 610 25.28 9.91 10.23
C MET A 610 24.44 11.19 10.05
N GLU A 611 23.67 11.57 11.07
CA GLU A 611 23.51 12.99 11.42
C GLU A 611 23.90 13.12 12.89
N LYS A 612 25.22 13.17 13.13
CA LYS A 612 25.77 13.68 14.39
C LYS A 612 25.75 15.20 14.28
N GLY A 613 25.16 15.82 15.30
CA GLY A 613 24.89 17.24 15.34
C GLY A 613 26.13 18.12 15.28
N GLU A 614 25.97 19.24 14.58
CA GLU A 614 26.59 20.50 14.97
C GLU A 614 25.49 21.43 15.49
N GLU A 615 25.64 21.85 16.74
CA GLU A 615 24.77 22.82 17.40
C GLU A 615 24.86 24.19 16.70
N LEU A 616 23.82 24.55 15.95
CA LEU A 616 23.53 25.95 15.67
C LEU A 616 22.85 26.56 16.91
N LYS A 617 23.62 27.35 17.67
CA LYS A 617 23.12 28.15 18.81
C LYS A 617 21.95 29.05 18.38
N VAL A 618 20.73 28.67 18.77
CA VAL A 618 19.54 29.51 18.63
C VAL A 618 19.45 30.45 19.83
N ILE A 619 19.67 31.74 19.57
CA ILE A 619 19.33 32.85 20.47
C ILE A 619 17.80 32.89 20.64
N PRO A 620 17.24 32.97 21.86
CA PRO A 620 15.80 32.90 22.05
C PRO A 620 15.12 34.19 21.56
N LYS A 621 14.44 34.14 20.41
CA LYS A 621 13.53 35.21 19.98
C LYS A 621 12.15 34.99 20.59
N ARG A 622 11.86 35.81 21.61
CA ARG A 622 10.53 36.06 22.18
C ARG A 622 9.50 36.37 21.07
N SER A 623 8.24 36.05 21.38
CA SER A 623 7.04 36.23 20.56
C SER A 623 6.94 37.60 19.88
N VAL A 624 7.09 37.63 18.54
CA VAL A 624 6.84 38.83 17.72
C VAL A 624 5.78 38.59 16.62
N CYS A 625 5.09 37.44 16.63
CA CYS A 625 4.06 37.17 15.61
C CYS A 625 2.69 37.79 15.98
N ALA A 626 2.28 37.73 17.25
CA ALA A 626 0.96 38.21 17.67
C ALA A 626 0.80 39.74 17.57
N SER A 627 1.86 40.51 17.85
CA SER A 627 1.79 41.99 17.81
C SER A 627 1.73 42.54 16.38
N ARG A 628 2.34 41.85 15.40
CA ARG A 628 2.31 42.28 13.99
C ARG A 628 0.96 41.98 13.33
N ILE A 629 0.30 40.89 13.71
CA ILE A 629 -1.04 40.54 13.20
C ILE A 629 -2.08 41.51 13.78
N LEU A 630 -1.99 41.84 15.07
CA LEU A 630 -2.90 42.81 15.70
C LEU A 630 -2.73 44.23 15.12
N ALA A 631 -1.49 44.67 14.87
CA ALA A 631 -1.22 45.95 14.23
C ALA A 631 -1.74 46.01 12.78
N ALA A 632 -1.62 44.91 12.01
CA ALA A 632 -2.12 44.84 10.64
C ALA A 632 -3.66 44.89 10.59
N LEU A 633 -4.36 44.27 11.55
CA LEU A 633 -5.82 44.33 11.65
C LEU A 633 -6.31 45.75 12.02
N ILE A 634 -5.64 46.42 12.96
CA ILE A 634 -5.97 47.81 13.33
C ILE A 634 -5.72 48.76 12.14
N PHE A 635 -4.61 48.58 11.41
CA PHE A 635 -4.31 49.41 10.25
C PHE A 635 -5.27 49.17 9.08
N GLY A 636 -5.66 47.91 8.83
CA GLY A 636 -6.61 47.54 7.78
C GLY A 636 -8.01 48.11 8.02
N THR A 637 -8.51 48.00 9.26
CA THR A 637 -9.81 48.57 9.64
C THR A 637 -9.82 50.11 9.59
N GLY A 638 -8.74 50.76 10.01
CA GLY A 638 -8.58 52.21 9.91
C GLY A 638 -8.57 52.72 8.47
N CYS A 639 -7.80 52.09 7.57
CA CYS A 639 -7.76 52.46 6.16
C CYS A 639 -9.09 52.22 5.44
N GLY A 640 -9.80 51.14 5.77
CA GLY A 640 -11.13 50.86 5.22
C GLY A 640 -12.17 51.92 5.59
N ALA A 641 -12.18 52.34 6.86
CA ALA A 641 -13.10 53.38 7.34
C ALA A 641 -12.80 54.76 6.72
N LEU A 642 -11.52 55.11 6.57
CA LEU A 642 -11.08 56.34 5.91
C LEU A 642 -11.46 56.36 4.42
N GLY A 643 -11.32 55.24 3.72
CA GLY A 643 -11.74 55.11 2.33
C GLY A 643 -13.25 55.30 2.15
N ALA A 644 -14.07 54.70 3.02
CA ALA A 644 -15.52 54.87 3.00
C ALA A 644 -15.94 56.32 3.28
N PHE A 645 -15.28 56.99 4.23
CA PHE A 645 -15.51 58.41 4.52
C PHE A 645 -15.14 59.30 3.34
N PHE A 646 -14.03 59.01 2.65
CA PHE A 646 -13.60 59.78 1.49
C PHE A 646 -14.58 59.64 0.32
N VAL A 647 -15.12 58.43 0.07
CA VAL A 647 -16.14 58.21 -0.97
C VAL A 647 -17.44 58.95 -0.65
N LEU A 648 -17.91 58.93 0.60
CA LEU A 648 -19.09 59.68 1.03
C LEU A 648 -18.88 61.20 0.96
N PHE A 649 -17.67 61.67 1.27
CA PHE A 649 -17.29 63.08 1.16
C PHE A 649 -17.22 63.54 -0.30
N VAL A 650 -16.67 62.72 -1.20
CA VAL A 650 -16.65 63.00 -2.65
C VAL A 650 -18.07 62.96 -3.23
N TRP A 651 -18.92 62.02 -2.80
CA TRP A 651 -20.32 61.93 -3.23
C TRP A 651 -21.14 63.18 -2.82
N THR A 652 -20.89 63.72 -1.63
CA THR A 652 -21.59 64.91 -1.13
C THR A 652 -21.12 66.20 -1.81
N ILE A 653 -19.85 66.28 -2.22
CA ILE A 653 -19.30 67.42 -2.99
C ILE A 653 -19.78 67.38 -4.44
N LEU A 654 -19.76 66.22 -5.09
CA LEU A 654 -20.18 66.07 -6.48
C LEU A 654 -21.71 66.08 -6.64
N GLY A 655 -22.46 65.57 -5.65
CA GLY A 655 -23.93 65.60 -5.65
C GLY A 655 -24.54 66.99 -5.48
N LYS A 656 -23.78 67.97 -4.97
CA LYS A 656 -24.24 69.36 -4.79
C LYS A 656 -23.92 70.31 -5.95
N ARG A 657 -23.45 69.81 -7.09
CA ARG A 657 -23.32 70.60 -8.32
C ARG A 657 -24.19 70.03 -9.44
N ARG A 658 -25.48 70.37 -9.41
CA ARG A 658 -26.29 70.44 -10.63
C ARG A 658 -26.62 71.91 -10.94
N PRO A 659 -26.19 72.43 -12.10
CA PRO A 659 -26.54 73.77 -12.55
C PRO A 659 -28.01 73.81 -12.98
N VAL A 660 -28.69 74.87 -12.54
CA VAL A 660 -30.06 75.25 -12.92
C VAL A 660 -30.04 75.85 -14.34
N VAL A 661 -30.78 75.26 -15.29
CA VAL A 661 -31.19 75.88 -16.58
C VAL A 661 -32.58 75.34 -16.96
N PRO A 662 -33.50 76.15 -17.53
CA PRO A 662 -34.95 76.07 -17.26
C PRO A 662 -35.79 75.24 -18.25
N GLU A 663 -37.02 74.91 -17.82
CA GLU A 663 -38.06 74.18 -18.56
C GLU A 663 -38.45 74.85 -19.89
N ALA A 664 -38.39 74.07 -20.97
CA ALA A 664 -39.04 74.39 -22.24
C ALA A 664 -40.16 73.37 -22.52
N PHE A 665 -41.33 73.93 -22.81
CA PHE A 665 -42.57 73.30 -23.25
C PHE A 665 -42.37 72.17 -24.28
N THR A 666 -43.10 71.07 -24.09
CA THR A 666 -43.62 70.30 -25.24
C THR A 666 -45.03 69.79 -24.98
N VAL A 667 -45.83 70.01 -26.02
CA VAL A 667 -47.27 69.80 -26.17
C VAL A 667 -47.58 68.31 -26.33
N GLN A 668 -48.61 67.80 -25.66
CA GLN A 668 -49.17 66.48 -25.95
C GLN A 668 -50.32 66.58 -26.98
N PRO A 669 -50.35 65.72 -28.03
CA PRO A 669 -51.49 65.62 -28.92
C PRO A 669 -52.57 64.72 -28.30
N LYS A 670 -53.79 65.25 -28.28
CA LYS A 670 -55.03 64.54 -27.94
C LYS A 670 -55.28 63.36 -28.88
N GLU A 671 -55.59 62.19 -28.32
CA GLU A 671 -56.61 61.32 -28.90
C GLU A 671 -57.98 61.65 -28.29
N LEU A 672 -58.94 61.94 -29.16
CA LEU A 672 -60.36 62.08 -28.82
C LEU A 672 -61.01 60.70 -28.74
N LYS A 673 -61.63 60.39 -27.60
CA LYS A 673 -62.90 59.66 -27.58
C LYS A 673 -63.83 60.30 -26.56
N CYS A 674 -64.89 60.90 -27.10
CA CYS A 674 -65.99 61.53 -26.38
C CYS A 674 -66.82 60.44 -25.68
N ASN A 675 -67.26 60.69 -24.45
CA ASN A 675 -68.64 60.40 -24.07
C ASN A 675 -69.11 61.31 -22.93
N LYS A 676 -70.37 61.72 -23.06
CA LYS A 676 -71.02 62.88 -22.47
C LYS A 676 -71.01 62.93 -20.95
N PHE A 677 -70.76 64.13 -20.44
CA PHE A 677 -71.21 64.57 -19.13
C PHE A 677 -72.74 64.64 -19.07
N ASN A 678 -73.30 64.33 -17.90
CA ASN A 678 -74.37 65.14 -17.32
C ASN A 678 -73.98 65.43 -15.87
N VAL A 679 -73.72 66.70 -15.59
CA VAL A 679 -73.66 67.27 -14.24
C VAL A 679 -74.92 68.10 -14.08
N SER A 680 -75.58 67.95 -12.94
CA SER A 680 -76.41 69.02 -12.38
C SER A 680 -75.97 69.27 -10.95
N VAL A 681 -75.42 70.45 -10.72
CA VAL A 681 -75.13 71.05 -9.42
C VAL A 681 -76.29 71.94 -8.99
N GLY A 682 -76.58 71.94 -7.69
CA GLY A 682 -77.44 72.91 -7.01
C GLY A 682 -78.89 72.44 -6.90
N LYS A 683 -79.59 72.69 -5.79
CA LYS A 683 -79.42 73.78 -4.82
C LYS A 683 -80.39 73.56 -3.65
N ASN A 684 -80.08 74.20 -2.52
CA ASN A 684 -81.02 74.70 -1.50
C ASN A 684 -81.77 73.63 -0.70
N MET A 685 -82.31 73.84 0.48
CA MET A 685 -82.29 74.84 1.56
C MET A 685 -83.17 74.16 2.64
N GLU A 686 -82.92 74.52 3.90
CA GLU A 686 -83.94 74.73 4.93
C GLU A 686 -84.89 73.59 5.36
N ASP A 687 -84.78 73.36 6.66
CA ASP A 687 -85.86 73.49 7.64
C ASP A 687 -86.73 72.30 8.04
N ASP A 688 -86.75 72.23 9.37
CA ASP A 688 -87.88 72.01 10.27
C ASP A 688 -88.43 70.60 10.49
N LYS A 689 -88.18 70.17 11.73
CA LYS A 689 -89.17 69.71 12.72
C LYS A 689 -90.14 68.62 12.28
N LYS A 690 -90.00 67.47 12.94
CA LYS A 690 -90.83 67.18 14.13
C LYS A 690 -90.22 66.06 14.96
#